data_AF-A0A1X7R1F2-F1
#
_entry.id   AF-A0A1X7R1F2-F1
#
_cell.length_a   1.000
_cell.length_b   1.000
_cell.length_c   1.000
_cell.angle_alpha   90.00
_cell.angle_beta   90.00
_cell.angle_gamma   90.00
#
_symmetry.space_group_name_H-M   'P 1'
#
loop_
_entity.id
_entity.type
_entity.pdbx_description
1 polymer ?
#
loop_
_entity_poly.entity_id
_entity_poly.type
_entity_poly.pdbx_seq_one_letter_code
_entity_poly.pdbx_strand_id
1 'polypeptide(L)'
;MDEEDQYDEFGNPIGNLNNYSDTESSSSSDGSDSEVNDVDSDTENTSTNPLNEIDEEEVEQAEIQTDDIVLYKDTMDENNVEILVETNNTQSLNEPLIKSQTYKARGKEYSSFPSKKKDIPRTSYDKQYMFELLKLPERIRNVAVIGPLHSGKTSLVDLFVQDAHDKLPHMSNNIKQGWTALRYMDSFKQEIERGISIKLNGLTFMETDLNDKSMVYNILDTPGHVNFIDECAVALEAVEIAIICLDVVEGVTSVVRKLIEICEKMGKPFILLINKIDRLIFELKIPPMDAYLKIKHIVEEINMLTTEKYSPELDNIIFASTKLGFTFTVREFVKYYYSRSIPNDKIELFIKKSYGCITLNKGKYEKITDPVLQLPTFHDLFILPLYKLLSSSIALDKKSLDGFVSTLQNQFNIVIENPQDLLKMDPYPLLRYICKLVFHEKQAGLYHCINEAGQKGSSRYTESSGGILARVLKTLDYGGEEYSLVKVLSGTLVANSNVQIIDSNNEVTESDNLYNDDDNEDDPRNVKITEIALMEGRYIISVESAGPGQIVLVKNISQYFDKSATLYSNIKRTELPIFGPINYINKACFKVIIEPLVPKELPKLLDALVKVSKYYPGLVTKIEESGEHIILGFGELYLDCLLYDLRNTYAHIEIKISNPVTIFSEGVHKESFTAIPVESSNKNISLSVSAKPLDYKLLNDLSQNKKSEIDIENDIATGNIRKISKMLRTEYDWDSLTSRNVWTFHYSNILVDDTLPDETDKELLMKYQQQIKQGFYWAVKEGPLCEEYMYGIQFNLLNFQIKDVEQVKNIGSQLIPMVRKACYIAMMTAEPIILEPIYEISIIIKTQLIPIAEELFCKRRGAKILTSRKIGGSPLSELVGRIPVIESIGMETDLRLSTRGGAQCQLQFWNNNWRRVPGDVLDEDAIIPKLKPAPYESLSRDFVMKTRRRKGLSNDGFMSNDGPSLSKYIDPELFEQLKLNNLV
;
A
#
# COMPACT_ATOMS: atom_id res chain seq x y z
N MET A 1 55.31 -15.08 10.30
CA MET A 1 56.00 -15.15 11.60
C MET A 1 56.90 -13.93 11.64
N ASP A 2 56.57 -12.80 12.26
CA ASP A 2 55.44 -12.36 13.08
C ASP A 2 55.39 -10.82 12.90
N GLU A 3 54.25 -10.25 12.50
CA GLU A 3 54.06 -8.78 12.37
C GLU A 3 52.68 -8.36 12.96
N GLU A 4 52.18 -9.07 13.97
CA GLU A 4 50.87 -8.78 14.60
C GLU A 4 50.96 -8.04 15.95
N ASP A 5 52.16 -7.71 16.46
CA ASP A 5 52.31 -7.16 17.83
C ASP A 5 52.53 -5.62 17.90
N GLN A 6 52.33 -4.86 16.81
CA GLN A 6 52.54 -3.40 16.82
C GLN A 6 51.25 -2.56 16.75
N TYR A 7 50.09 -3.19 16.65
CA TYR A 7 48.80 -2.51 16.53
C TYR A 7 47.76 -3.13 17.48
N ASP A 8 46.88 -2.32 18.06
CA ASP A 8 45.75 -2.82 18.87
C ASP A 8 44.63 -3.45 17.99
N GLU A 9 43.61 -4.06 18.62
CA GLU A 9 42.46 -4.70 17.94
C GLU A 9 41.62 -3.74 17.05
N PHE A 10 41.95 -2.45 17.03
CA PHE A 10 41.32 -1.43 16.17
C PHE A 10 42.28 -0.84 15.13
N GLY A 11 43.53 -1.31 15.05
CA GLY A 11 44.50 -0.88 14.05
C GLY A 11 45.29 0.39 14.40
N ASN A 12 45.37 0.76 15.68
CA ASN A 12 46.21 1.88 16.12
C ASN A 12 47.59 1.41 16.58
N PRO A 13 48.69 2.09 16.18
CA PRO A 13 50.03 1.72 16.63
C PRO A 13 50.22 2.02 18.12
N ILE A 14 50.70 1.04 18.88
CA ILE A 14 50.91 1.17 20.33
C ILE A 14 52.31 1.81 20.56
N GLY A 15 52.37 3.11 20.83
CA GLY A 15 53.64 3.80 21.11
C GLY A 15 53.50 5.24 21.64
N ASN A 16 54.07 5.47 22.82
CA ASN A 16 54.03 6.67 23.69
C ASN A 16 54.11 8.06 23.03
N LEU A 17 53.18 8.91 23.45
CA LEU A 17 53.26 10.37 23.43
C LEU A 17 54.33 10.88 24.42
N ASN A 18 54.93 12.02 24.07
CA ASN A 18 55.86 12.87 24.82
C ASN A 18 57.35 12.64 24.54
N ASN A 19 57.90 13.39 23.57
CA ASN A 19 58.95 14.39 23.83
C ASN A 19 59.32 15.16 22.56
N TYR A 20 59.66 16.44 22.77
CA TYR A 20 60.33 17.42 21.90
C TYR A 20 59.48 18.50 21.20
N SER A 21 59.39 19.60 21.97
CA SER A 21 59.36 21.03 21.65
C SER A 21 59.97 21.51 20.33
N ASP A 22 59.25 22.46 19.70
CA ASP A 22 59.66 23.79 19.21
C ASP A 22 61.12 24.01 18.74
N THR A 23 61.32 24.40 17.49
CA THR A 23 61.58 25.80 17.03
C THR A 23 62.16 25.88 15.61
N GLU A 24 61.57 26.80 14.85
CA GLU A 24 62.08 27.69 13.79
C GLU A 24 63.48 27.49 13.16
N SER A 25 63.53 27.51 11.81
CA SER A 25 64.02 28.65 10.99
C SER A 25 64.72 28.24 9.68
N SER A 26 64.19 28.83 8.60
CA SER A 26 64.81 29.29 7.33
C SER A 26 66.01 28.55 6.70
N SER A 27 65.87 28.19 5.41
CA SER A 27 66.78 28.63 4.32
C SER A 27 66.38 28.14 2.91
N SER A 28 66.04 29.12 2.06
CA SER A 28 66.46 29.35 0.66
C SER A 28 66.43 28.27 -0.46
N SER A 29 65.78 28.68 -1.58
CA SER A 29 66.12 28.52 -3.02
C SER A 29 66.14 27.10 -3.62
N ASP A 30 65.56 26.79 -4.79
CA ASP A 30 65.42 27.53 -6.05
C ASP A 30 64.49 26.77 -7.05
N GLY A 31 63.91 27.51 -8.02
CA GLY A 31 63.45 27.03 -9.35
C GLY A 31 61.95 27.22 -9.66
N SER A 32 61.48 28.40 -10.15
CA SER A 32 61.25 28.79 -11.58
C SER A 32 60.17 27.93 -12.30
N ASP A 33 59.08 28.42 -12.91
CA ASP A 33 58.86 29.70 -13.62
C ASP A 33 57.35 30.01 -13.84
N SER A 34 57.05 31.33 -13.88
CA SER A 34 56.08 32.07 -14.75
C SER A 34 54.54 31.83 -14.61
N GLU A 35 53.60 32.80 -14.62
CA GLU A 35 53.50 34.20 -15.08
C GLU A 35 52.45 34.96 -14.22
N VAL A 36 52.81 36.05 -13.52
CA VAL A 36 52.49 37.49 -13.72
C VAL A 36 51.04 37.89 -14.10
N ASN A 37 50.35 38.60 -13.18
CA ASN A 37 49.85 39.97 -13.39
C ASN A 37 49.30 40.57 -12.07
N ASP A 38 49.96 41.63 -11.61
CA ASP A 38 49.58 42.57 -10.55
C ASP A 38 48.34 43.40 -10.91
N VAL A 39 47.61 43.93 -9.89
CA VAL A 39 47.37 45.38 -9.68
C VAL A 39 46.86 45.61 -8.23
N ASP A 40 47.73 46.25 -7.44
CA ASP A 40 47.58 47.28 -6.39
C ASP A 40 46.33 47.40 -5.49
N SER A 41 46.61 47.46 -4.17
CA SER A 41 45.86 48.25 -3.19
C SER A 41 46.82 48.90 -2.18
N ASP A 42 47.16 50.17 -2.42
CA ASP A 42 47.69 51.13 -1.45
C ASP A 42 46.50 51.72 -0.65
N THR A 43 46.53 52.13 0.62
CA THR A 43 47.61 52.60 1.51
C THR A 43 47.02 52.81 2.94
N GLU A 44 47.81 52.49 3.97
CA GLU A 44 48.19 53.33 5.15
C GLU A 44 47.11 53.98 6.08
N ASN A 45 47.30 54.25 7.39
CA ASN A 45 48.47 54.27 8.29
C ASN A 45 48.06 54.53 9.77
N THR A 46 48.99 54.20 10.70
CA THR A 46 49.34 54.91 11.99
C THR A 46 48.36 54.89 13.18
N SER A 47 48.74 54.84 14.48
CA SER A 47 50.04 54.76 15.20
C SER A 47 49.83 54.75 16.75
N THR A 48 50.69 54.00 17.46
CA THR A 48 51.42 54.32 18.74
C THR A 48 50.77 54.35 20.14
N ASN A 49 51.44 53.61 21.06
CA ASN A 49 51.35 53.51 22.54
C ASN A 49 51.74 54.79 23.31
N PRO A 50 51.50 54.85 24.65
CA PRO A 50 52.61 54.72 25.64
C PRO A 50 52.23 53.99 26.96
N LEU A 51 53.01 53.02 27.48
CA LEU A 51 54.12 53.09 28.46
C LEU A 51 53.83 53.76 29.83
N ASN A 52 54.01 53.00 30.93
CA ASN A 52 54.51 53.47 32.24
C ASN A 52 55.13 52.30 33.05
N GLU A 53 56.36 52.55 33.52
CA GLU A 53 57.19 51.74 34.42
C GLU A 53 56.80 51.93 35.90
N ILE A 54 56.93 50.91 36.75
CA ILE A 54 57.13 51.05 38.21
C ILE A 54 58.08 49.95 38.73
N ASP A 55 58.94 50.41 39.65
CA ASP A 55 60.07 49.81 40.36
C ASP A 55 59.78 48.55 41.22
N GLU A 56 60.90 47.85 41.48
CA GLU A 56 61.10 46.70 42.37
C GLU A 56 60.84 47.05 43.86
N GLU A 57 60.08 46.21 44.58
CA GLU A 57 60.38 45.87 45.98
C GLU A 57 59.62 44.61 46.46
N GLU A 58 60.38 43.77 47.16
CA GLU A 58 60.03 42.66 48.08
C GLU A 58 59.45 41.33 47.53
N VAL A 59 60.35 40.34 47.55
CA VAL A 59 60.16 38.92 47.26
C VAL A 59 59.59 38.21 48.50
N GLU A 60 58.38 37.66 48.39
CA GLU A 60 57.97 36.46 49.13
C GLU A 60 57.83 35.30 48.14
N GLN A 61 58.63 34.25 48.36
CA GLN A 61 58.67 33.04 47.54
C GLN A 61 57.37 32.24 47.72
N ALA A 62 56.45 32.37 46.77
CA ALA A 62 55.49 31.32 46.45
C ALA A 62 55.92 30.67 45.14
N GLU A 63 56.33 29.40 45.19
CA GLU A 63 56.55 28.59 43.99
C GLU A 63 55.19 28.37 43.30
N ILE A 64 54.89 29.22 42.31
CA ILE A 64 53.80 28.99 41.36
C ILE A 64 54.33 27.97 40.35
N GLN A 65 53.66 26.83 40.21
CA GLN A 65 53.96 25.86 39.15
C GLN A 65 53.84 26.58 37.79
N THR A 66 54.81 26.35 36.90
CA THR A 66 54.93 27.07 35.60
C THR A 66 53.70 26.99 34.70
N ASP A 67 52.77 26.07 34.98
CA ASP A 67 51.55 25.85 34.20
C ASP A 67 50.39 26.78 34.62
N ASP A 68 50.47 27.46 35.77
CA ASP A 68 49.42 28.33 36.33
C ASP A 68 49.79 29.84 36.30
N ILE A 69 50.66 30.26 35.37
CA ILE A 69 50.96 31.69 35.18
C ILE A 69 49.88 32.31 34.29
N VAL A 70 48.81 32.82 34.90
CA VAL A 70 47.81 33.66 34.20
C VAL A 70 48.43 35.04 33.91
N LEU A 71 49.03 35.21 32.72
CA LEU A 71 49.74 36.44 32.31
C LEU A 71 48.83 37.64 32.03
N TYR A 72 47.53 37.42 31.84
CA TYR A 72 46.55 38.47 31.54
C TYR A 72 45.45 38.43 32.57
N LYS A 73 45.15 39.56 33.23
CA LYS A 73 43.96 39.68 34.08
C LYS A 73 42.74 39.38 33.21
N ASP A 74 41.97 38.36 33.57
CA ASP A 74 40.62 38.15 33.02
C ASP A 74 39.87 39.47 33.10
N THR A 75 39.51 40.02 31.94
CA THR A 75 38.75 41.26 31.81
C THR A 75 37.32 40.99 32.32
N MET A 76 37.15 40.92 33.64
CA MET A 76 35.88 40.57 34.30
C MET A 76 35.15 41.78 34.90
N ASP A 77 35.64 43.02 34.70
CA ASP A 77 35.09 44.20 35.37
C ASP A 77 34.71 45.35 34.42
N GLU A 78 33.89 45.06 33.40
CA GLU A 78 32.96 46.06 32.87
C GLU A 78 31.56 45.44 32.85
N ASN A 79 30.73 45.83 33.81
CA ASN A 79 29.39 45.26 34.13
C ASN A 79 28.33 45.35 33.00
N ASN A 80 28.72 45.54 31.73
CA ASN A 80 27.84 45.61 30.57
C ASN A 80 28.42 44.97 29.28
N VAL A 81 29.57 44.27 29.32
CA VAL A 81 30.17 43.66 28.11
C VAL A 81 30.21 42.13 28.21
N GLU A 82 29.52 41.44 27.30
CA GLU A 82 29.55 39.99 27.18
C GLU A 82 30.75 39.56 26.32
N ILE A 83 31.69 38.83 26.91
CA ILE A 83 32.87 38.31 26.22
C ILE A 83 32.57 36.89 25.74
N LEU A 84 32.41 36.73 24.43
CA LEU A 84 32.22 35.43 23.78
C LEU A 84 33.54 34.92 23.21
N VAL A 85 34.04 33.80 23.74
CA VAL A 85 35.22 33.10 23.21
C VAL A 85 34.74 31.91 22.36
N GLU A 86 34.58 32.12 21.06
CA GLU A 86 34.24 31.05 20.11
C GLU A 86 35.52 30.41 19.54
N THR A 87 35.85 29.21 19.99
CA THR A 87 37.01 28.44 19.50
C THR A 87 36.70 27.58 18.28
N ASN A 88 35.42 27.25 18.07
CA ASN A 88 34.95 26.39 16.99
C ASN A 88 33.81 27.06 16.22
N ASN A 89 33.82 26.90 14.89
CA ASN A 89 32.73 27.37 14.04
C ASN A 89 31.41 26.67 14.40
N THR A 90 30.34 27.45 14.52
CA THR A 90 28.98 26.94 14.81
C THR A 90 28.34 26.20 13.63
N GLN A 91 28.87 26.38 12.41
CA GLN A 91 28.36 25.80 11.17
C GLN A 91 29.44 25.00 10.44
N SER A 92 29.02 23.91 9.79
CA SER A 92 29.89 23.11 8.94
C SER A 92 30.22 23.85 7.63
N LEU A 93 31.40 23.57 7.06
CA LEU A 93 31.86 24.18 5.80
C LEU A 93 30.95 23.88 4.59
N ASN A 94 30.12 22.84 4.68
CA ASN A 94 29.17 22.43 3.66
C ASN A 94 27.83 23.22 3.71
N GLU A 95 27.53 23.89 4.83
CA GLU A 95 26.35 24.76 4.89
C GLU A 95 26.71 26.15 4.35
N PRO A 96 26.07 26.62 3.26
CA PRO A 96 26.41 27.91 2.69
C PRO A 96 25.98 29.04 3.63
N LEU A 97 26.91 29.96 3.91
CA LEU A 97 26.66 31.16 4.73
C LEU A 97 25.46 31.99 4.21
N ILE A 98 25.35 32.10 2.88
CA ILE A 98 24.18 32.66 2.21
C ILE A 98 23.44 31.51 1.56
N LYS A 99 22.27 31.18 2.12
CA LYS A 99 21.35 30.21 1.51
C LYS A 99 21.01 30.72 0.12
N SER A 100 21.43 29.97 -0.91
CA SER A 100 21.10 30.28 -2.29
C SER A 100 19.59 30.49 -2.40
N GLN A 101 19.18 31.56 -3.08
CA GLN A 101 17.81 31.67 -3.59
C GLN A 101 17.67 30.69 -4.76
N THR A 102 17.88 29.40 -4.53
CA THR A 102 17.15 28.40 -5.31
C THR A 102 15.71 28.78 -5.10
N TYR A 103 15.11 29.32 -6.16
CA TYR A 103 13.77 29.86 -6.15
C TYR A 103 12.88 28.93 -5.33
N LYS A 104 11.92 29.49 -4.60
CA LYS A 104 10.74 28.77 -4.11
C LYS A 104 9.88 28.17 -5.26
N ALA A 105 10.50 27.69 -6.34
CA ALA A 105 10.01 26.64 -7.21
C ALA A 105 10.11 25.27 -6.50
N ARG A 106 9.73 25.23 -5.21
CA ARG A 106 9.74 24.03 -4.35
C ARG A 106 8.87 22.89 -4.87
N GLY A 107 8.04 23.14 -5.90
CA GLY A 107 7.32 22.11 -6.65
C GLY A 107 8.05 21.51 -7.86
N LYS A 108 9.01 22.21 -8.48
CA LYS A 108 9.62 21.77 -9.76
C LYS A 108 10.64 20.64 -9.64
N GLU A 109 11.30 20.49 -8.49
CA GLU A 109 12.32 19.45 -8.31
C GLU A 109 11.75 18.06 -8.03
N TYR A 110 10.49 17.97 -7.57
CA TYR A 110 9.87 16.72 -7.09
C TYR A 110 8.59 16.32 -7.83
N SER A 111 7.98 17.23 -8.59
CA SER A 111 6.73 16.97 -9.30
C SER A 111 6.60 17.84 -10.55
N SER A 112 5.98 17.31 -11.62
CA SER A 112 5.76 18.06 -12.87
C SER A 112 4.51 18.96 -12.85
N PHE A 113 4.07 19.43 -11.68
CA PHE A 113 2.87 20.27 -11.59
C PHE A 113 3.13 21.69 -12.15
N PRO A 114 2.28 22.21 -13.05
CA PRO A 114 2.43 23.55 -13.60
C PRO A 114 2.16 24.58 -12.50
N SER A 115 3.16 25.39 -12.17
CA SER A 115 3.07 26.41 -11.12
C SER A 115 2.20 27.63 -11.51
N LYS A 116 1.67 27.69 -12.73
CA LYS A 116 0.89 28.84 -13.25
C LYS A 116 -0.41 28.37 -13.91
N LYS A 117 -1.52 29.04 -13.58
CA LYS A 117 -2.83 28.89 -14.27
C LYS A 117 -2.78 29.10 -15.79
N LYS A 118 -1.71 29.73 -16.31
CA LYS A 118 -1.51 29.96 -17.75
C LYS A 118 -1.08 28.71 -18.54
N ASP A 119 -0.62 27.66 -17.86
CA ASP A 119 -0.08 26.45 -18.50
C ASP A 119 -1.10 25.29 -18.55
N ILE A 120 -2.37 25.55 -18.22
CA ILE A 120 -3.44 24.54 -18.26
C ILE A 120 -3.80 24.24 -19.74
N PRO A 121 -3.80 22.97 -20.18
CA PRO A 121 -4.17 22.59 -21.54
C PRO A 121 -5.63 22.93 -21.85
N ARG A 122 -5.91 23.19 -23.14
CA ARG A 122 -7.28 23.38 -23.63
C ARG A 122 -7.96 22.01 -23.76
N THR A 123 -9.18 21.93 -23.26
CA THR A 123 -10.06 20.75 -23.35
C THR A 123 -10.77 20.72 -24.70
N SER A 124 -11.08 19.53 -25.19
CA SER A 124 -11.86 19.31 -26.43
C SER A 124 -13.34 19.70 -26.27
N TYR A 125 -13.80 19.81 -25.03
CA TYR A 125 -15.15 20.20 -24.63
C TYR A 125 -15.17 21.53 -23.87
N ASP A 126 -16.37 22.14 -23.81
CA ASP A 126 -16.62 23.31 -22.98
C ASP A 126 -16.73 22.93 -21.50
N LYS A 127 -15.89 23.56 -20.67
CA LYS A 127 -15.85 23.32 -19.21
C LYS A 127 -17.14 23.77 -18.53
N GLN A 128 -17.81 24.82 -19.03
CA GLN A 128 -19.08 25.26 -18.45
C GLN A 128 -20.15 24.18 -18.58
N TYR A 129 -20.25 23.56 -19.75
CA TYR A 129 -21.17 22.46 -19.97
C TYR A 129 -20.85 21.24 -19.09
N MET A 130 -19.57 20.91 -18.90
CA MET A 130 -19.16 19.88 -17.94
C MET A 130 -19.62 20.19 -16.50
N PHE A 131 -19.47 21.44 -16.05
CA PHE A 131 -19.92 21.86 -14.71
C PHE A 131 -21.43 21.78 -14.54
N GLU A 132 -22.22 22.01 -15.59
CA GLU A 132 -23.66 21.81 -15.55
C GLU A 132 -24.05 20.34 -15.46
N LEU A 133 -23.37 19.46 -16.21
CA LEU A 133 -23.59 18.01 -16.13
C LEU A 133 -23.21 17.43 -14.77
N LEU A 134 -22.15 17.96 -14.15
CA LEU A 134 -21.72 17.58 -12.81
C LEU A 134 -22.78 17.83 -11.72
N LYS A 135 -23.79 18.68 -11.98
CA LYS A 135 -24.92 18.88 -11.04
C LYS A 135 -25.92 17.72 -11.08
N LEU A 136 -25.88 16.87 -12.11
CA LEU A 136 -26.80 15.75 -12.31
C LEU A 136 -26.10 14.43 -11.94
N PRO A 137 -26.41 13.80 -10.79
CA PRO A 137 -25.74 12.57 -10.36
C PRO A 137 -25.83 11.44 -11.39
N GLU A 138 -26.94 11.32 -12.11
CA GLU A 138 -27.16 10.32 -13.16
C GLU A 138 -26.18 10.43 -14.35
N ARG A 139 -25.56 11.60 -14.52
CA ARG A 139 -24.61 11.92 -15.61
C ARG A 139 -23.15 11.74 -15.22
N ILE A 140 -22.87 11.33 -13.99
CA ILE A 140 -21.52 11.11 -13.47
C ILE A 140 -21.21 9.62 -13.47
N ARG A 141 -20.01 9.23 -13.88
CA ARG A 141 -19.50 7.87 -13.79
C ARG A 141 -18.15 7.86 -13.09
N ASN A 142 -18.11 7.24 -11.91
CA ASN A 142 -16.88 7.06 -11.14
C ASN A 142 -16.29 5.69 -11.46
N VAL A 143 -15.07 5.66 -12.00
CA VAL A 143 -14.43 4.45 -12.53
C VAL A 143 -12.99 4.33 -12.03
N ALA A 144 -12.61 3.16 -11.51
CA ALA A 144 -11.21 2.86 -11.18
C ALA A 144 -10.59 1.94 -12.23
N VAL A 145 -9.39 2.27 -12.70
CA VAL A 145 -8.62 1.41 -13.62
C VAL A 145 -7.64 0.59 -12.79
N ILE A 146 -7.87 -0.73 -12.72
CA ILE A 146 -7.14 -1.68 -11.88
C ILE A 146 -6.55 -2.82 -12.72
N GLY A 147 -5.59 -3.57 -12.18
CA GLY A 147 -4.91 -4.66 -12.91
C GLY A 147 -3.43 -4.83 -12.53
N PRO A 148 -2.78 -5.92 -12.97
CA PRO A 148 -1.41 -6.26 -12.59
C PRO A 148 -0.36 -5.29 -13.13
N LEU A 149 0.89 -5.44 -12.69
CA LEU A 149 2.00 -4.59 -13.09
C LEU A 149 2.16 -4.59 -14.61
N HIS A 150 2.35 -3.41 -15.20
CA HIS A 150 2.53 -3.23 -16.64
C HIS A 150 1.42 -3.80 -17.53
N SER A 151 0.19 -4.01 -17.04
CA SER A 151 -0.96 -4.37 -17.88
C SER A 151 -1.40 -3.26 -18.85
N GLY A 152 -0.89 -2.04 -18.69
CA GLY A 152 -1.16 -0.87 -19.53
C GLY A 152 -2.28 0.04 -19.04
N LYS A 153 -2.55 0.07 -17.73
CA LYS A 153 -3.52 0.95 -17.06
C LYS A 153 -3.26 2.44 -17.34
N THR A 154 -2.09 2.94 -16.97
CA THR A 154 -1.70 4.34 -17.20
C THR A 154 -1.69 4.69 -18.69
N SER A 155 -1.34 3.72 -19.56
CA SER A 155 -1.43 3.91 -21.01
C SER A 155 -2.86 3.93 -21.54
N LEU A 156 -3.82 3.28 -20.87
CA LEU A 156 -5.25 3.45 -21.14
C LEU A 156 -5.71 4.84 -20.72
N VAL A 157 -5.30 5.30 -19.53
CA VAL A 157 -5.63 6.64 -19.04
C VAL A 157 -5.02 7.73 -19.95
N ASP A 158 -3.84 7.50 -20.51
CA ASP A 158 -3.24 8.37 -21.53
C ASP A 158 -4.11 8.51 -22.79
N LEU A 159 -4.97 7.54 -23.12
CA LEU A 159 -5.96 7.67 -24.20
C LEU A 159 -7.10 8.60 -23.78
N PHE A 160 -7.63 8.47 -22.56
CA PHE A 160 -8.64 9.40 -22.06
C PHE A 160 -8.12 10.84 -21.99
N VAL A 161 -6.86 11.03 -21.60
CA VAL A 161 -6.22 12.36 -21.61
C VAL A 161 -6.13 12.91 -23.03
N GLN A 162 -5.83 12.08 -24.04
CA GLN A 162 -5.80 12.49 -25.44
C GLN A 162 -7.20 12.85 -25.96
N ASP A 163 -8.24 12.12 -25.55
CA ASP A 163 -9.62 12.40 -25.95
C ASP A 163 -10.13 13.71 -25.31
N ALA A 164 -9.77 13.94 -24.04
CA ALA A 164 -10.19 15.11 -23.27
C ALA A 164 -9.50 16.43 -23.70
N HIS A 165 -8.33 16.38 -24.37
CA HIS A 165 -7.51 17.56 -24.65
C HIS A 165 -7.13 17.70 -26.12
N ASP A 166 -7.30 18.91 -26.68
CA ASP A 166 -6.92 19.19 -28.07
C ASP A 166 -5.41 19.06 -28.30
N LYS A 167 -4.63 19.68 -27.41
CA LYS A 167 -3.16 19.72 -27.47
C LYS A 167 -2.57 19.79 -26.08
N LEU A 168 -1.72 18.82 -25.77
CA LEU A 168 -0.94 18.82 -24.53
C LEU A 168 0.32 19.68 -24.70
N PRO A 169 0.61 20.61 -23.77
CA PRO A 169 1.82 21.42 -23.79
C PRO A 169 3.06 20.55 -23.49
N HIS A 170 4.24 21.01 -23.94
CA HIS A 170 5.55 20.40 -23.66
C HIS A 170 5.73 18.92 -24.05
N MET A 171 4.89 18.40 -24.96
CA MET A 171 5.03 17.01 -25.43
C MET A 171 6.20 16.86 -26.39
N SER A 172 7.17 16.00 -26.04
CA SER A 172 8.33 15.71 -26.88
C SER A 172 7.92 15.03 -28.19
N ASN A 173 8.76 15.15 -29.23
CA ASN A 173 8.50 14.51 -30.51
C ASN A 173 8.41 12.98 -30.39
N ASN A 174 9.18 12.38 -29.47
CA ASN A 174 9.13 10.95 -29.21
C ASN A 174 7.78 10.51 -28.63
N ILE A 175 7.16 11.31 -27.76
CA ILE A 175 5.82 11.01 -27.22
C ILE A 175 4.75 11.21 -28.30
N LYS A 176 4.87 12.26 -29.13
CA LYS A 176 3.99 12.49 -30.30
C LYS A 176 3.99 11.33 -31.27
N GLN A 177 5.18 10.84 -31.62
CA GLN A 177 5.37 9.67 -32.48
C GLN A 177 5.05 8.35 -31.74
N GLY A 178 4.99 8.36 -30.41
CA GLY A 178 4.62 7.22 -29.57
C GLY A 178 5.78 6.32 -29.14
N TRP A 179 7.02 6.67 -29.48
CA TRP A 179 8.22 5.93 -29.08
C TRP A 179 8.36 5.81 -27.55
N THR A 180 7.97 6.87 -26.85
CA THR A 180 7.93 6.94 -25.38
C THR A 180 6.48 7.13 -24.94
N ALA A 181 6.06 6.37 -23.92
CA ALA A 181 4.75 6.55 -23.31
C ALA A 181 4.63 7.95 -22.68
N LEU A 182 3.43 8.54 -22.72
CA LEU A 182 3.17 9.86 -22.15
C LEU A 182 3.22 9.82 -20.62
N ARG A 183 2.57 8.79 -20.03
CA ARG A 183 2.42 8.60 -18.58
C ARG A 183 1.98 9.89 -17.91
N TYR A 184 0.80 10.37 -18.30
CA TYR A 184 0.31 11.68 -17.87
C TYR A 184 0.03 11.71 -16.36
N MET A 185 -0.48 10.60 -15.81
CA MET A 185 -0.80 10.45 -14.38
C MET A 185 0.44 10.35 -13.48
N ASP A 186 1.53 9.75 -13.99
CA ASP A 186 2.78 9.55 -13.24
C ASP A 186 3.55 10.88 -13.13
N SER A 187 3.18 11.69 -12.13
CA SER A 187 3.66 13.07 -11.97
C SER A 187 4.78 13.21 -10.95
N PHE A 188 4.92 12.23 -10.05
CA PHE A 188 5.96 12.23 -9.03
C PHE A 188 7.30 11.79 -9.62
N LYS A 189 8.40 12.42 -9.18
CA LYS A 189 9.75 12.11 -9.68
C LYS A 189 10.10 10.61 -9.61
N GLN A 190 9.76 9.96 -8.49
CA GLN A 190 9.99 8.52 -8.31
C GLN A 190 9.24 7.67 -9.34
N GLU A 191 8.00 8.03 -9.69
CA GLU A 191 7.19 7.29 -10.66
C GLU A 191 7.80 7.39 -12.06
N ILE A 192 8.30 8.57 -12.41
CA ILE A 192 8.99 8.82 -13.68
C ILE A 192 10.30 8.03 -13.75
N GLU A 193 11.15 8.10 -12.72
CA GLU A 193 12.45 7.44 -12.68
C GLU A 193 12.34 5.91 -12.64
N ARG A 194 11.44 5.37 -11.81
CA ARG A 194 11.21 3.92 -11.70
C ARG A 194 10.36 3.36 -12.85
N GLY A 195 9.57 4.22 -13.46
CA GLY A 195 8.65 3.86 -14.54
C GLY A 195 7.47 3.00 -14.11
N ILE A 196 7.02 3.18 -12.87
CA ILE A 196 5.86 2.51 -12.25
C ILE A 196 5.01 3.55 -11.55
N SER A 197 3.68 3.39 -11.59
CA SER A 197 2.77 4.20 -10.79
C SER A 197 2.84 3.75 -9.33
N ILE A 198 2.97 4.71 -8.41
CA ILE A 198 3.15 4.50 -6.96
C ILE A 198 1.93 5.04 -6.21
N LYS A 199 1.38 6.17 -6.65
CA LYS A 199 0.27 6.86 -5.99
C LYS A 199 -0.98 6.84 -6.86
N LEU A 200 -2.15 6.78 -6.20
CA LEU A 200 -3.42 7.03 -6.85
C LEU A 200 -3.47 8.45 -7.44
N ASN A 201 -3.80 8.55 -8.71
CA ASN A 201 -4.10 9.82 -9.38
C ASN A 201 -5.42 9.70 -10.17
N GLY A 202 -5.95 10.81 -10.67
CA GLY A 202 -7.25 10.81 -11.33
C GLY A 202 -7.43 11.90 -12.37
N LEU A 203 -8.45 11.70 -13.21
CA LEU A 203 -8.83 12.55 -14.32
C LEU A 203 -10.36 12.69 -14.36
N THR A 204 -10.87 13.91 -14.33
CA THR A 204 -12.29 14.22 -14.50
C THR A 204 -12.52 14.88 -15.85
N PHE A 205 -13.25 14.24 -16.75
CA PHE A 205 -13.49 14.79 -18.08
C PHE A 205 -14.87 14.44 -18.64
N MET A 206 -15.27 15.11 -19.71
CA MET A 206 -16.54 14.89 -20.38
C MET A 206 -16.32 14.27 -21.76
N GLU A 207 -17.06 13.21 -22.06
CA GLU A 207 -17.09 12.62 -23.39
C GLU A 207 -18.48 12.06 -23.76
N THR A 208 -18.67 11.81 -25.05
CA THR A 208 -19.90 11.21 -25.59
C THR A 208 -19.75 9.72 -25.82
N ASP A 209 -20.79 8.95 -25.47
CA ASP A 209 -20.85 7.53 -25.81
C ASP A 209 -21.29 7.28 -27.26
N LEU A 210 -21.37 6.01 -27.66
CA LEU A 210 -21.85 5.61 -28.98
C LEU A 210 -23.24 6.17 -29.33
N ASN A 211 -24.08 6.51 -28.36
CA ASN A 211 -25.44 7.02 -28.56
C ASN A 211 -25.50 8.55 -28.48
N ASP A 212 -24.35 9.22 -28.63
CA ASP A 212 -24.18 10.68 -28.54
C ASP A 212 -24.60 11.25 -27.18
N LYS A 213 -24.64 10.42 -26.14
CA LYS A 213 -25.00 10.84 -24.78
C LYS A 213 -23.74 11.34 -24.07
N SER A 214 -23.71 12.64 -23.77
CA SER A 214 -22.65 13.26 -22.96
C SER A 214 -22.77 12.85 -21.49
N MET A 215 -21.64 12.44 -20.91
CA MET A 215 -21.48 12.08 -19.50
C MET A 215 -20.15 12.63 -18.98
N VAL A 216 -20.04 12.78 -17.66
CA VAL A 216 -18.79 13.12 -16.99
C VAL A 216 -18.20 11.87 -16.37
N TYR A 217 -16.93 11.59 -16.68
CA TYR A 217 -16.19 10.44 -16.20
C TYR A 217 -15.12 10.89 -15.21
N ASN A 218 -15.16 10.33 -14.00
CA ASN A 218 -14.10 10.44 -13.01
C ASN A 218 -13.30 9.15 -13.03
N ILE A 219 -12.14 9.18 -13.68
CA ILE A 219 -11.24 8.02 -13.79
C ILE A 219 -10.18 8.11 -12.71
N LEU A 220 -10.03 7.07 -11.92
CA LEU A 220 -8.93 6.90 -10.97
C LEU A 220 -7.92 5.87 -11.51
N ASP A 221 -6.68 6.28 -11.71
CA ASP A 221 -5.58 5.41 -12.12
C ASP A 221 -4.90 4.81 -10.89
N THR A 222 -4.85 3.49 -10.81
CA THR A 222 -4.28 2.78 -9.66
C THR A 222 -2.93 2.16 -9.98
N PRO A 223 -2.00 2.14 -9.02
CA PRO A 223 -0.77 1.36 -9.10
C PRO A 223 -1.00 -0.11 -9.44
N GLY A 224 -0.15 -0.67 -10.31
CA GLY A 224 -0.22 -2.08 -10.70
C GLY A 224 0.59 -3.04 -9.84
N HIS A 225 1.50 -2.51 -9.02
CA HIS A 225 2.36 -3.34 -8.20
C HIS A 225 1.61 -3.79 -6.93
N VAL A 226 1.75 -5.05 -6.54
CA VAL A 226 1.00 -5.62 -5.39
C VAL A 226 1.34 -4.95 -4.06
N ASN A 227 2.55 -4.40 -3.94
CA ASN A 227 2.91 -3.57 -2.79
C ASN A 227 2.08 -2.29 -2.65
N PHE A 228 1.45 -1.77 -3.71
CA PHE A 228 0.61 -0.56 -3.66
C PHE A 228 -0.88 -0.89 -3.80
N ILE A 229 -1.28 -2.10 -3.39
CA ILE A 229 -2.68 -2.55 -3.46
C ILE A 229 -3.59 -1.77 -2.50
N ASP A 230 -3.04 -1.11 -1.50
CA ASP A 230 -3.73 -0.16 -0.62
C ASP A 230 -4.35 1.00 -1.42
N GLU A 231 -3.62 1.53 -2.40
CA GLU A 231 -4.12 2.56 -3.32
C GLU A 231 -5.29 2.05 -4.18
N CYS A 232 -5.24 0.77 -4.57
CA CYS A 232 -6.34 0.11 -5.26
C CYS A 232 -7.59 -0.05 -4.36
N ALA A 233 -7.40 -0.35 -3.06
CA ALA A 233 -8.51 -0.43 -2.11
C ALA A 233 -9.21 0.93 -1.92
N VAL A 234 -8.42 2.01 -1.77
CA VAL A 234 -8.92 3.39 -1.71
C VAL A 234 -9.73 3.73 -2.97
N ALA A 235 -9.22 3.39 -4.16
CA ALA A 235 -9.92 3.64 -5.41
C ALA A 235 -11.25 2.88 -5.50
N LEU A 236 -11.28 1.60 -5.13
CA LEU A 236 -12.48 0.76 -5.17
C LEU A 236 -13.59 1.25 -4.22
N GLU A 237 -13.23 1.82 -3.07
CA GLU A 237 -14.17 2.49 -2.18
C GLU A 237 -14.74 3.79 -2.80
N ALA A 238 -13.91 4.55 -3.52
CA ALA A 238 -14.29 5.79 -4.18
C ALA A 238 -15.28 5.57 -5.34
N VAL A 239 -15.10 4.51 -6.13
CA VAL A 239 -15.78 4.36 -7.42
C VAL A 239 -17.01 3.46 -7.38
N GLU A 240 -17.81 3.50 -8.43
CA GLU A 240 -18.93 2.59 -8.65
C GLU A 240 -18.56 1.42 -9.55
N ILE A 241 -17.65 1.65 -10.51
CA ILE A 241 -17.28 0.71 -11.56
C ILE A 241 -15.77 0.50 -11.55
N ALA A 242 -15.31 -0.72 -11.79
CA ALA A 242 -13.90 -1.00 -12.02
C ALA A 242 -13.63 -1.45 -13.47
N ILE A 243 -12.50 -1.04 -14.05
CA ILE A 243 -11.97 -1.59 -15.30
C ILE A 243 -10.75 -2.44 -14.95
N ILE A 244 -10.85 -3.74 -15.15
CA ILE A 244 -9.76 -4.69 -14.93
C ILE A 244 -8.97 -4.84 -16.23
N CYS A 245 -7.78 -4.23 -16.27
CA CYS A 245 -6.85 -4.31 -17.39
C CYS A 245 -5.96 -5.56 -17.29
N LEU A 246 -6.01 -6.44 -18.28
CA LEU A 246 -5.17 -7.64 -18.35
C LEU A 246 -4.33 -7.66 -19.64
N ASP A 247 -3.14 -8.26 -19.56
CA ASP A 247 -2.27 -8.49 -20.72
C ASP A 247 -2.71 -9.78 -21.41
N VAL A 248 -2.99 -9.72 -22.72
CA VAL A 248 -3.45 -10.89 -23.47
C VAL A 248 -2.42 -12.03 -23.52
N VAL A 249 -1.12 -11.76 -23.41
CA VAL A 249 -0.09 -12.79 -23.44
C VAL A 249 -0.06 -13.57 -22.13
N GLU A 250 -0.03 -12.84 -21.00
CA GLU A 250 -0.02 -13.39 -19.65
C GLU A 250 -1.37 -14.02 -19.28
N GLY A 251 -2.48 -13.44 -19.74
CA GLY A 251 -3.83 -13.91 -19.46
C GLY A 251 -4.26 -13.66 -18.01
N VAL A 252 -5.01 -14.60 -17.44
CA VAL A 252 -5.57 -14.46 -16.08
C VAL A 252 -4.58 -14.99 -15.04
N THR A 253 -3.71 -14.09 -14.57
CA THR A 253 -2.74 -14.37 -13.50
C THR A 253 -3.41 -14.36 -12.11
N SER A 254 -2.70 -14.85 -11.09
CA SER A 254 -3.16 -14.90 -9.70
C SER A 254 -3.58 -13.54 -9.16
N VAL A 255 -2.92 -12.47 -9.59
CA VAL A 255 -3.30 -11.09 -9.23
C VAL A 255 -4.63 -10.71 -9.86
N VAL A 256 -4.85 -11.02 -11.14
CA VAL A 256 -6.15 -10.77 -11.80
C VAL A 256 -7.26 -11.55 -11.10
N ARG A 257 -7.03 -12.83 -10.75
CA ARG A 257 -8.01 -13.64 -10.00
C ARG A 257 -8.38 -12.97 -8.68
N LYS A 258 -7.39 -12.44 -7.95
CA LYS A 258 -7.63 -11.76 -6.68
C LYS A 258 -8.42 -10.46 -6.85
N LEU A 259 -8.09 -9.66 -7.86
CA LEU A 259 -8.82 -8.41 -8.15
C LEU A 259 -10.29 -8.69 -8.50
N ILE A 260 -10.57 -9.74 -9.28
CA ILE A 260 -11.94 -10.18 -9.57
C ILE A 260 -12.67 -10.61 -8.28
N GLU A 261 -12.02 -11.41 -7.43
CA GLU A 261 -12.58 -11.83 -6.13
C GLU A 261 -12.93 -10.62 -5.25
N ILE A 262 -12.08 -9.59 -5.23
CA ILE A 262 -12.31 -8.36 -4.45
C ILE A 262 -13.48 -7.57 -5.01
N CYS A 263 -13.55 -7.37 -6.33
CA CYS A 263 -14.67 -6.66 -6.96
C CYS A 263 -16.01 -7.38 -6.69
N GLU A 264 -16.05 -8.71 -6.81
CA GLU A 264 -17.24 -9.51 -6.48
C GLU A 264 -17.59 -9.41 -4.98
N LYS A 265 -16.59 -9.47 -4.09
CA LYS A 265 -16.78 -9.33 -2.63
C LYS A 265 -17.35 -7.97 -2.25
N MET A 266 -16.92 -6.90 -2.92
CA MET A 266 -17.42 -5.54 -2.70
C MET A 266 -18.74 -5.26 -3.45
N GLY A 267 -19.25 -6.21 -4.23
CA GLY A 267 -20.43 -6.02 -5.08
C GLY A 267 -20.26 -4.90 -6.12
N LYS A 268 -19.03 -4.70 -6.61
CA LYS A 268 -18.68 -3.66 -7.59
C LYS A 268 -18.77 -4.25 -9.00
N PRO A 269 -19.62 -3.71 -9.89
CA PRO A 269 -19.59 -4.11 -11.29
C PRO A 269 -18.24 -3.76 -11.91
N PHE A 270 -17.74 -4.64 -12.78
CA PHE A 270 -16.48 -4.40 -13.47
C PHE A 270 -16.54 -4.74 -14.96
N ILE A 271 -15.65 -4.13 -15.72
CA ILE A 271 -15.46 -4.33 -17.16
C ILE A 271 -14.06 -4.88 -17.36
N LEU A 272 -13.90 -5.82 -18.30
CA LEU A 272 -12.61 -6.41 -18.60
C LEU A 272 -12.00 -5.78 -19.84
N LEU A 273 -10.77 -5.28 -19.71
CA LEU A 273 -9.98 -4.77 -20.82
C LEU A 273 -8.87 -5.78 -21.15
N ILE A 274 -9.01 -6.47 -22.28
CA ILE A 274 -7.97 -7.33 -22.85
C ILE A 274 -7.03 -6.46 -23.67
N ASN A 275 -5.92 -6.06 -23.03
CA ASN A 275 -4.94 -5.14 -23.61
C ASN A 275 -3.78 -5.88 -24.28
N LYS A 276 -3.00 -5.14 -25.05
CA LYS A 276 -1.80 -5.58 -25.77
C LYS A 276 -2.04 -6.67 -26.81
N ILE A 277 -3.18 -6.62 -27.50
CA ILE A 277 -3.52 -7.55 -28.59
C ILE A 277 -2.48 -7.55 -29.73
N ASP A 278 -1.72 -6.47 -29.89
CA ASP A 278 -0.59 -6.37 -30.81
C ASP A 278 0.52 -7.39 -30.53
N ARG A 279 0.70 -7.82 -29.28
CA ARG A 279 1.69 -8.84 -28.89
C ARG A 279 1.37 -10.21 -29.49
N LEU A 280 0.09 -10.54 -29.71
CA LEU A 280 -0.28 -11.80 -30.39
C LEU A 280 0.26 -11.84 -31.82
N ILE A 281 0.27 -10.69 -32.48
CA ILE A 281 0.63 -10.53 -33.89
C ILE A 281 2.14 -10.42 -34.06
N PHE A 282 2.79 -9.53 -33.30
CA PHE A 282 4.19 -9.16 -33.52
C PHE A 282 5.18 -9.94 -32.66
N GLU A 283 4.81 -10.27 -31.43
CA GLU A 283 5.70 -10.94 -30.48
C GLU A 283 5.54 -12.46 -30.53
N LEU A 284 4.32 -12.96 -30.30
CA LEU A 284 4.03 -14.39 -30.36
C LEU A 284 3.93 -14.92 -31.79
N LYS A 285 3.55 -14.05 -32.75
CA LYS A 285 3.39 -14.39 -34.18
C LYS A 285 2.49 -15.61 -34.41
N ILE A 286 1.45 -15.74 -33.59
CA ILE A 286 0.48 -16.83 -33.71
C ILE A 286 -0.53 -16.52 -34.82
N PRO A 287 -1.05 -17.54 -35.52
CA PRO A 287 -2.04 -17.32 -36.57
C PRO A 287 -3.35 -16.76 -36.00
N PRO A 288 -4.18 -16.09 -36.83
CA PRO A 288 -5.44 -15.48 -36.40
C PRO A 288 -6.37 -16.43 -35.64
N MET A 289 -6.44 -17.69 -36.04
CA MET A 289 -7.27 -18.70 -35.36
C MET A 289 -6.77 -19.00 -33.94
N ASP A 290 -5.46 -19.16 -33.76
CA ASP A 290 -4.88 -19.40 -32.44
C ASP A 290 -4.99 -18.17 -31.53
N ALA A 291 -4.94 -16.96 -32.10
CA ALA A 291 -5.20 -15.73 -31.37
C ALA A 291 -6.64 -15.66 -30.86
N TYR A 292 -7.63 -16.06 -31.70
CA TYR A 292 -9.01 -16.20 -31.25
C TYR A 292 -9.13 -17.25 -30.13
N LEU A 293 -8.50 -18.41 -30.27
CA LEU A 293 -8.53 -19.46 -29.24
C LEU A 293 -7.90 -18.99 -27.92
N LYS A 294 -6.82 -18.21 -27.97
CA LYS A 294 -6.20 -17.58 -26.80
C LYS A 294 -7.16 -16.61 -26.11
N ILE A 295 -7.81 -15.73 -26.86
CA ILE A 295 -8.82 -14.79 -26.32
C ILE A 295 -9.99 -15.58 -25.72
N LYS A 296 -10.51 -16.58 -26.43
CA LYS A 296 -11.60 -17.44 -25.95
C LYS A 296 -11.24 -18.12 -24.64
N HIS A 297 -10.04 -18.67 -24.52
CA HIS A 297 -9.54 -19.29 -23.29
C HIS A 297 -9.48 -18.29 -22.12
N ILE A 298 -9.03 -17.05 -22.35
CA ILE A 298 -9.06 -16.00 -21.33
C ILE A 298 -10.49 -15.72 -20.86
N VAL A 299 -11.44 -15.58 -21.79
CA VAL A 299 -12.86 -15.33 -21.47
C VAL A 299 -13.48 -16.51 -20.71
N GLU A 300 -13.14 -17.75 -21.06
CA GLU A 300 -13.59 -18.95 -20.33
C GLU A 300 -13.02 -18.99 -18.91
N GLU A 301 -11.73 -18.65 -18.73
CA GLU A 301 -11.12 -18.54 -17.40
C GLU A 301 -11.79 -17.51 -16.51
N ILE A 302 -12.11 -16.34 -17.05
CA ILE A 302 -12.85 -15.30 -16.32
C ILE A 302 -14.21 -15.84 -15.88
N ASN A 303 -14.96 -16.45 -16.79
CA ASN A 303 -16.30 -16.98 -16.49
C ASN A 303 -16.29 -18.11 -15.44
N MET A 304 -15.16 -18.79 -15.24
CA MET A 304 -15.01 -19.75 -14.13
C MET A 304 -14.85 -19.08 -12.77
N LEU A 305 -14.42 -17.81 -12.74
CA LEU A 305 -14.15 -17.03 -11.53
C LEU A 305 -15.31 -16.11 -11.14
N THR A 306 -16.18 -15.78 -12.09
CA THR A 306 -17.26 -14.81 -11.92
C THR A 306 -18.62 -15.48 -11.80
N THR A 307 -19.54 -14.82 -11.11
CA THR A 307 -20.94 -15.27 -11.05
C THR A 307 -21.74 -14.82 -12.27
N GLU A 308 -21.48 -13.60 -12.76
CA GLU A 308 -22.05 -13.09 -14.00
C GLU A 308 -21.29 -13.61 -15.24
N LYS A 309 -21.99 -13.69 -16.38
CA LYS A 309 -21.39 -14.07 -17.66
C LYS A 309 -20.66 -12.89 -18.31
N TYR A 310 -19.38 -13.06 -18.57
CA TYR A 310 -18.54 -12.16 -19.35
C TYR A 310 -18.38 -12.65 -20.79
N SER A 311 -18.70 -11.79 -21.76
CA SER A 311 -18.64 -12.10 -23.19
C SER A 311 -18.58 -10.81 -24.01
N PRO A 312 -17.78 -10.73 -25.09
CA PRO A 312 -17.69 -9.52 -25.91
C PRO A 312 -19.01 -9.01 -26.49
N GLU A 313 -19.98 -9.91 -26.69
CA GLU A 313 -21.33 -9.58 -27.19
C GLU A 313 -22.22 -8.85 -26.17
N LEU A 314 -21.82 -8.83 -24.90
CA LEU A 314 -22.54 -8.23 -23.77
C LEU A 314 -21.97 -6.87 -23.36
N ASP A 315 -21.04 -6.32 -24.15
CA ASP A 315 -20.40 -5.03 -23.88
C ASP A 315 -19.69 -4.95 -22.52
N ASN A 316 -19.26 -6.09 -21.96
CA ASN A 316 -18.49 -6.18 -20.72
C ASN A 316 -17.02 -6.59 -20.92
N ILE A 317 -16.61 -6.81 -22.18
CA ILE A 317 -15.22 -7.05 -22.56
C ILE A 317 -14.82 -6.08 -23.67
N ILE A 318 -13.69 -5.40 -23.47
CA ILE A 318 -13.10 -4.43 -24.38
C ILE A 318 -11.75 -4.97 -24.85
N PHE A 319 -11.45 -4.83 -26.13
CA PHE A 319 -10.15 -5.19 -26.68
C PHE A 319 -9.32 -3.93 -26.92
N ALA A 320 -8.03 -3.98 -26.62
CA ALA A 320 -7.18 -2.81 -26.75
C ALA A 320 -5.75 -3.12 -27.16
N SER A 321 -5.16 -2.17 -27.87
CA SER A 321 -3.72 -1.94 -27.89
C SER A 321 -3.47 -0.49 -27.53
N THR A 322 -3.38 -0.23 -26.23
CA THR A 322 -3.08 1.10 -25.68
C THR A 322 -1.77 1.67 -26.23
N LYS A 323 -0.79 0.82 -26.53
CA LYS A 323 0.47 1.19 -27.17
C LYS A 323 0.27 1.74 -28.59
N LEU A 324 -0.56 1.07 -29.39
CA LEU A 324 -0.93 1.53 -30.74
C LEU A 324 -2.05 2.58 -30.73
N GLY A 325 -2.56 2.93 -29.55
CA GLY A 325 -3.49 4.04 -29.36
C GLY A 325 -4.93 3.75 -29.74
N PHE A 326 -5.40 2.50 -29.58
CA PHE A 326 -6.80 2.18 -29.86
C PHE A 326 -7.41 1.19 -28.85
N THR A 327 -8.72 1.31 -28.66
CA THR A 327 -9.60 0.33 -28.06
C THR A 327 -10.74 0.03 -29.01
N PHE A 328 -11.37 -1.14 -28.91
CA PHE A 328 -12.59 -1.40 -29.65
C PHE A 328 -13.50 -2.39 -28.92
N THR A 329 -14.79 -2.26 -29.20
CA THR A 329 -15.81 -3.25 -28.83
C THR A 329 -16.46 -3.84 -30.08
N VAL A 330 -17.12 -4.99 -29.90
CA VAL A 330 -17.91 -5.60 -30.99
C VAL A 330 -18.96 -4.63 -31.49
N ARG A 331 -19.73 -4.02 -30.58
CA ARG A 331 -20.81 -3.10 -30.89
C ARG A 331 -20.32 -1.87 -31.66
N GLU A 332 -19.22 -1.28 -31.23
CA GLU A 332 -18.60 -0.12 -31.88
C GLU A 332 -18.22 -0.42 -33.33
N PHE A 333 -17.47 -1.51 -33.54
CA PHE A 333 -17.00 -1.88 -34.88
C PHE A 333 -18.17 -2.23 -35.82
N VAL A 334 -19.22 -2.89 -35.29
CA VAL A 334 -20.46 -3.14 -36.04
C VAL A 334 -21.18 -1.85 -36.40
N LYS A 335 -21.27 -0.91 -35.47
CA LYS A 335 -21.93 0.38 -35.69
C LYS A 335 -21.19 1.23 -36.73
N TYR A 336 -19.86 1.26 -36.72
CA TYR A 336 -19.09 2.05 -37.68
C TYR A 336 -19.03 1.43 -39.08
N TYR A 337 -18.75 0.14 -39.19
CA TYR A 337 -18.43 -0.47 -40.48
C TYR A 337 -19.55 -1.32 -41.09
N TYR A 338 -20.42 -1.92 -40.27
CA TYR A 338 -21.42 -2.86 -40.76
C TYR A 338 -22.86 -2.33 -40.74
N SER A 339 -23.15 -1.27 -39.98
CA SER A 339 -24.50 -0.70 -39.85
C SER A 339 -25.11 -0.24 -41.18
N ARG A 340 -24.29 0.26 -42.12
CA ARG A 340 -24.77 0.69 -43.45
C ARG A 340 -25.13 -0.47 -44.37
N SER A 341 -24.55 -1.65 -44.14
CA SER A 341 -24.73 -2.83 -44.99
C SER A 341 -25.81 -3.79 -44.46
N ILE A 342 -26.20 -3.66 -43.19
CA ILE A 342 -27.15 -4.55 -42.51
C ILE A 342 -28.43 -3.75 -42.18
N PRO A 343 -29.64 -4.32 -42.39
CA PRO A 343 -30.87 -3.67 -41.95
C PRO A 343 -30.87 -3.39 -40.44
N ASN A 344 -31.34 -2.20 -40.03
CA ASN A 344 -31.31 -1.74 -38.63
C ASN A 344 -31.88 -2.77 -37.63
N ASP A 345 -32.99 -3.42 -37.96
CA ASP A 345 -33.65 -4.41 -37.08
C ASP A 345 -32.80 -5.66 -36.82
N LYS A 346 -31.79 -5.92 -37.66
CA LYS A 346 -30.91 -7.10 -37.56
C LYS A 346 -29.56 -6.79 -36.91
N ILE A 347 -29.24 -5.53 -36.61
CA ILE A 347 -27.93 -5.14 -36.06
C ILE A 347 -27.73 -5.78 -34.67
N GLU A 348 -28.71 -5.70 -33.78
CA GLU A 348 -28.63 -6.32 -32.45
C GLU A 348 -28.48 -7.84 -32.53
N LEU A 349 -29.17 -8.48 -33.48
CA LEU A 349 -29.02 -9.92 -33.71
C LEU A 349 -27.63 -10.27 -34.24
N PHE A 350 -27.04 -9.41 -35.08
CA PHE A 350 -25.69 -9.55 -35.61
C PHE A 350 -24.65 -9.47 -34.49
N ILE A 351 -24.76 -8.46 -33.61
CA ILE A 351 -23.88 -8.30 -32.43
C ILE A 351 -23.96 -9.55 -31.54
N LYS A 352 -25.17 -10.03 -31.22
CA LYS A 352 -25.37 -11.25 -30.41
C LYS A 352 -24.82 -12.54 -31.03
N LYS A 353 -24.54 -12.57 -32.33
CA LYS A 353 -24.00 -13.74 -33.04
C LYS A 353 -22.56 -13.54 -33.53
N SER A 354 -21.95 -12.44 -33.14
CA SER A 354 -20.59 -12.06 -33.56
C SER A 354 -19.50 -12.78 -32.76
N TYR A 355 -19.84 -13.42 -31.65
CA TYR A 355 -18.91 -14.15 -30.78
C TYR A 355 -19.39 -15.57 -30.48
N GLY A 356 -18.46 -16.43 -30.06
CA GLY A 356 -18.71 -17.83 -29.72
C GLY A 356 -18.60 -18.80 -30.90
N CYS A 357 -19.18 -20.00 -30.73
CA CYS A 357 -19.07 -21.11 -31.70
C CYS A 357 -20.08 -20.98 -32.84
N ILE A 358 -20.13 -19.82 -33.49
CA ILE A 358 -21.07 -19.50 -34.57
C ILE A 358 -20.25 -19.17 -35.82
N THR A 359 -20.74 -19.58 -36.99
CA THR A 359 -20.19 -19.21 -38.30
C THR A 359 -21.21 -18.45 -39.13
N LEU A 360 -20.72 -17.65 -40.07
CA LEU A 360 -21.55 -16.91 -41.02
C LEU A 360 -21.27 -17.42 -42.44
N ASN A 361 -22.11 -18.33 -42.92
CA ASN A 361 -22.01 -18.88 -44.28
C ASN A 361 -23.12 -18.29 -45.16
N LYS A 362 -22.74 -17.51 -46.18
CA LYS A 362 -23.68 -16.94 -47.18
C LYS A 362 -24.91 -16.26 -46.56
N GLY A 363 -24.72 -15.52 -45.45
CA GLY A 363 -25.78 -14.79 -44.76
C GLY A 363 -26.64 -15.62 -43.79
N LYS A 364 -26.32 -16.90 -43.59
CA LYS A 364 -26.94 -17.77 -42.56
C LYS A 364 -25.97 -18.03 -41.42
N TYR A 365 -26.50 -18.02 -40.21
CA TYR A 365 -25.75 -18.37 -39.01
C TYR A 365 -25.89 -19.86 -38.71
N GLU A 366 -24.77 -20.56 -38.66
CA GLU A 366 -24.70 -21.99 -38.36
C GLU A 366 -23.83 -22.21 -37.12
N LYS A 367 -24.22 -23.14 -36.25
CA LYS A 367 -23.33 -23.57 -35.16
C LYS A 367 -22.16 -24.34 -35.77
N ILE A 368 -20.95 -24.09 -35.27
CA ILE A 368 -19.76 -24.80 -35.73
C ILE A 368 -19.92 -26.29 -35.43
N THR A 369 -19.93 -27.13 -36.48
CA THR A 369 -19.86 -28.59 -36.38
C THR A 369 -18.45 -29.09 -36.70
N ASP A 370 -17.79 -28.48 -37.69
CA ASP A 370 -16.45 -28.85 -38.15
C ASP A 370 -15.47 -27.68 -38.02
N PRO A 371 -14.62 -27.63 -36.98
CA PRO A 371 -13.77 -26.48 -36.68
C PRO A 371 -12.65 -26.21 -37.70
N VAL A 372 -12.41 -27.14 -38.65
CA VAL A 372 -11.39 -26.98 -39.70
C VAL A 372 -11.92 -26.23 -40.91
N LEU A 373 -13.19 -26.44 -41.28
CA LEU A 373 -13.82 -25.84 -42.45
C LEU A 373 -14.62 -24.58 -42.09
N GLN A 374 -15.13 -24.52 -40.86
CA GLN A 374 -16.01 -23.48 -40.39
C GLN A 374 -15.28 -22.56 -39.42
N LEU A 375 -14.99 -21.34 -39.87
CA LEU A 375 -14.32 -20.33 -39.08
C LEU A 375 -15.32 -19.56 -38.20
N PRO A 376 -14.97 -19.28 -36.92
CA PRO A 376 -15.82 -18.48 -36.04
C PRO A 376 -16.09 -17.08 -36.61
N THR A 377 -17.30 -16.56 -36.38
CA THR A 377 -17.68 -15.20 -36.79
C THR A 377 -16.72 -14.14 -36.25
N PHE A 378 -16.31 -14.26 -34.99
CA PHE A 378 -15.38 -13.30 -34.38
C PHE A 378 -14.00 -13.31 -35.04
N HIS A 379 -13.54 -14.50 -35.45
CA HIS A 379 -12.28 -14.66 -36.18
C HIS A 379 -12.35 -13.92 -37.52
N ASP A 380 -13.39 -14.19 -38.32
CA ASP A 380 -13.50 -13.67 -39.69
C ASP A 380 -13.81 -12.17 -39.74
N LEU A 381 -14.59 -11.66 -38.77
CA LEU A 381 -15.06 -10.28 -38.77
C LEU A 381 -14.14 -9.30 -38.02
N PHE A 382 -13.33 -9.77 -37.07
CA PHE A 382 -12.53 -8.88 -36.22
C PHE A 382 -11.04 -9.24 -36.24
N ILE A 383 -10.68 -10.48 -35.88
CA ILE A 383 -9.26 -10.87 -35.74
C ILE A 383 -8.55 -10.88 -37.09
N LEU A 384 -9.14 -11.49 -38.12
CA LEU A 384 -8.52 -11.56 -39.44
C LEU A 384 -8.36 -10.18 -40.10
N PRO A 385 -9.36 -9.28 -40.10
CA PRO A 385 -9.18 -7.91 -40.57
C PRO A 385 -8.10 -7.14 -39.80
N LEU A 386 -8.05 -7.27 -38.47
CA LEU A 386 -7.01 -6.63 -37.65
C LEU A 386 -5.60 -7.11 -38.02
N TYR A 387 -5.41 -8.42 -38.17
CA TYR A 387 -4.15 -9.01 -38.61
C TYR A 387 -3.72 -8.50 -39.99
N LYS A 388 -4.66 -8.45 -40.95
CA LYS A 388 -4.41 -7.95 -42.29
C LYS A 388 -4.04 -6.47 -42.28
N LEU A 389 -4.75 -5.64 -41.51
CA LEU A 389 -4.48 -4.21 -41.36
C LEU A 389 -3.05 -3.97 -40.83
N LEU A 390 -2.70 -4.65 -39.74
CA LEU A 390 -1.42 -4.47 -39.06
C LEU A 390 -0.23 -5.04 -39.86
N SER A 391 -0.41 -6.18 -40.55
CA SER A 391 0.64 -6.75 -41.40
C SER A 391 0.86 -5.96 -42.69
N SER A 392 -0.22 -5.51 -43.35
CA SER A 392 -0.13 -4.73 -44.58
C SER A 392 0.45 -3.32 -44.37
N SER A 393 0.20 -2.71 -43.22
CA SER A 393 0.77 -1.42 -42.86
C SER A 393 2.29 -1.47 -42.60
N ILE A 394 2.82 -2.55 -42.02
CA ILE A 394 4.28 -2.73 -41.88
C ILE A 394 4.93 -3.09 -43.21
N ALA A 395 4.27 -3.91 -44.02
CA ALA A 395 4.79 -4.36 -45.32
C ALA A 395 4.57 -3.33 -46.45
N LEU A 396 4.20 -2.09 -46.10
CA LEU A 396 3.86 -1.04 -47.05
C LEU A 396 5.07 -0.68 -47.91
N ASP A 397 4.91 -0.78 -49.22
CA ASP A 397 5.90 -0.39 -50.23
C ASP A 397 5.25 0.47 -51.32
N LYS A 398 6.08 1.07 -52.19
CA LYS A 398 5.57 1.94 -53.28
C LYS A 398 4.59 1.23 -54.22
N LYS A 399 4.66 -0.11 -54.34
CA LYS A 399 3.79 -0.89 -55.23
C LYS A 399 2.46 -1.26 -54.59
N SER A 400 2.46 -1.54 -53.29
CA SER A 400 1.26 -1.90 -52.52
C SER A 400 0.50 -0.68 -51.99
N LEU A 401 1.10 0.51 -51.98
CA LEU A 401 0.49 1.75 -51.47
C LEU A 401 -0.90 2.01 -52.05
N ASP A 402 -1.04 1.99 -53.38
CA ASP A 402 -2.32 2.28 -54.04
C ASP A 402 -3.40 1.23 -53.70
N GLY A 403 -2.99 -0.04 -53.59
CA GLY A 403 -3.85 -1.14 -53.14
C GLY A 403 -4.27 -0.99 -51.68
N PHE A 404 -3.36 -0.54 -50.81
CA PHE A 404 -3.64 -0.33 -49.39
C PHE A 404 -4.57 0.86 -49.17
N VAL A 405 -4.31 2.00 -49.82
CA VAL A 405 -5.16 3.20 -49.73
C VAL A 405 -6.55 2.92 -50.30
N SER A 406 -6.65 2.23 -51.44
CA SER A 406 -7.96 1.83 -51.97
C SER A 406 -8.69 0.85 -51.03
N THR A 407 -7.98 -0.01 -50.30
CA THR A 407 -8.59 -0.86 -49.27
C THR A 407 -9.12 -0.04 -48.10
N LEU A 408 -8.35 0.93 -47.59
CA LEU A 408 -8.78 1.83 -46.53
C LEU A 408 -10.01 2.66 -46.94
N GLN A 409 -10.04 3.14 -48.18
CA GLN A 409 -11.16 3.91 -48.70
C GLN A 409 -12.41 3.03 -48.90
N ASN A 410 -12.27 1.85 -49.51
CA ASN A 410 -13.42 1.02 -49.85
C ASN A 410 -14.02 0.28 -48.64
N GLN A 411 -13.18 -0.17 -47.70
CA GLN A 411 -13.62 -0.98 -46.55
C GLN A 411 -13.89 -0.13 -45.31
N PHE A 412 -13.06 0.89 -45.05
CA PHE A 412 -13.14 1.69 -43.83
C PHE A 412 -13.62 3.13 -44.09
N ASN A 413 -13.87 3.51 -45.35
CA ASN A 413 -14.29 4.87 -45.73
C ASN A 413 -13.32 5.96 -45.25
N ILE A 414 -12.01 5.65 -45.25
CA ILE A 414 -10.93 6.56 -44.84
C ILE A 414 -10.23 7.09 -46.09
N VAL A 415 -10.18 8.42 -46.22
CA VAL A 415 -9.46 9.10 -47.31
C VAL A 415 -8.18 9.69 -46.75
N ILE A 416 -7.05 9.38 -47.38
CA ILE A 416 -5.74 9.91 -47.02
C ILE A 416 -5.35 10.95 -48.07
N GLU A 417 -5.24 12.23 -47.65
CA GLU A 417 -4.97 13.36 -48.55
C GLU A 417 -3.63 13.21 -49.28
N ASN A 418 -2.57 12.84 -48.56
CA ASN A 418 -1.22 12.65 -49.09
C ASN A 418 -0.71 11.23 -48.84
N PRO A 419 -0.99 10.27 -49.74
CA PRO A 419 -0.55 8.87 -49.59
C PRO A 419 0.96 8.69 -49.43
N GLN A 420 1.77 9.56 -50.03
CA GLN A 420 3.23 9.46 -49.95
C GLN A 420 3.79 9.75 -48.55
N ASP A 421 3.05 10.46 -47.70
CA ASP A 421 3.52 10.76 -46.34
C ASP A 421 3.55 9.50 -45.46
N LEU A 422 2.72 8.50 -45.77
CA LEU A 422 2.73 7.20 -45.09
C LEU A 422 4.08 6.49 -45.24
N LEU A 423 4.71 6.60 -46.43
CA LEU A 423 6.01 5.97 -46.71
C LEU A 423 7.18 6.69 -46.01
N LYS A 424 6.98 7.91 -45.51
CA LYS A 424 8.01 8.68 -44.79
C LYS A 424 8.02 8.39 -43.29
N MET A 425 6.92 7.83 -42.77
CA MET A 425 6.80 7.53 -41.34
C MET A 425 7.52 6.22 -41.01
N ASP A 426 8.11 6.16 -39.82
CA ASP A 426 8.61 4.90 -39.29
C ASP A 426 7.46 3.90 -39.06
N PRO A 427 7.72 2.58 -39.08
CA PRO A 427 6.67 1.56 -38.98
C PRO A 427 5.78 1.70 -37.75
N TYR A 428 6.35 2.05 -36.60
CA TYR A 428 5.61 2.14 -35.34
C TYR A 428 4.68 3.37 -35.28
N PRO A 429 5.16 4.61 -35.54
CA PRO A 429 4.28 5.77 -35.70
C PRO A 429 3.22 5.58 -36.80
N LEU A 430 3.57 4.94 -37.91
CA LEU A 430 2.66 4.62 -39.01
C LEU A 430 1.51 3.72 -38.54
N LEU A 431 1.82 2.63 -37.83
CA LEU A 431 0.82 1.73 -37.25
C LEU A 431 -0.13 2.48 -36.33
N ARG A 432 0.42 3.30 -35.41
CA ARG A 432 -0.38 4.11 -34.48
C ARG A 432 -1.30 5.07 -35.24
N TYR A 433 -0.81 5.73 -36.28
CA TYR A 433 -1.59 6.63 -37.11
C TYR A 433 -2.75 5.90 -37.82
N ILE A 434 -2.46 4.77 -38.47
CA ILE A 434 -3.48 3.97 -39.17
C ILE A 434 -4.52 3.43 -38.19
N CYS A 435 -4.09 2.93 -37.03
CA CYS A 435 -5.00 2.46 -35.98
C CYS A 435 -5.92 3.58 -35.48
N LYS A 436 -5.41 4.80 -35.27
CA LYS A 436 -6.24 5.96 -34.89
C LYS A 436 -7.27 6.32 -35.96
N LEU A 437 -6.94 6.17 -37.24
CA LEU A 437 -7.91 6.42 -38.31
C LEU A 437 -8.99 5.33 -38.36
N VAL A 438 -8.61 4.05 -38.22
CA VAL A 438 -9.54 2.91 -38.33
C VAL A 438 -10.38 2.70 -37.07
N PHE A 439 -9.86 2.96 -35.89
CA PHE A 439 -10.64 2.82 -34.66
C PHE A 439 -11.22 4.15 -34.19
N HIS A 440 -11.13 5.19 -35.03
CA HIS A 440 -11.41 6.58 -34.69
C HIS A 440 -10.53 7.13 -33.56
N GLU A 441 -10.40 8.45 -33.49
CA GLU A 441 -9.55 9.07 -32.47
C GLU A 441 -10.15 8.89 -31.06
N LYS A 442 -11.48 9.02 -30.93
CA LYS A 442 -12.21 8.93 -29.66
C LYS A 442 -12.68 7.52 -29.35
N GLN A 443 -12.60 7.12 -28.08
CA GLN A 443 -12.92 5.75 -27.63
C GLN A 443 -14.42 5.56 -27.29
N ALA A 444 -15.32 5.85 -28.23
CA ALA A 444 -16.77 5.86 -27.99
C ALA A 444 -17.34 4.51 -27.50
N GLY A 445 -16.83 3.39 -28.03
CA GLY A 445 -17.24 2.06 -27.61
C GLY A 445 -16.93 1.77 -26.15
N LEU A 446 -15.77 2.21 -25.67
CA LEU A 446 -15.38 2.07 -24.27
C LEU A 446 -16.32 2.88 -23.34
N TYR A 447 -16.61 4.13 -23.70
CA TYR A 447 -17.54 4.98 -22.93
C TYR A 447 -18.94 4.37 -22.83
N HIS A 448 -19.41 3.75 -23.91
CA HIS A 448 -20.68 3.02 -23.89
C HIS A 448 -20.68 1.86 -22.88
N CYS A 449 -19.62 1.05 -22.85
CA CYS A 449 -19.49 -0.03 -21.86
C CYS A 449 -19.52 0.48 -20.41
N ILE A 450 -18.83 1.60 -20.13
CA ILE A 450 -18.85 2.24 -18.80
C ILE A 450 -20.27 2.67 -18.44
N ASN A 451 -21.00 3.26 -19.39
CA ASN A 451 -22.36 3.74 -19.13
C ASN A 451 -23.34 2.60 -18.84
N GLU A 452 -23.25 1.49 -19.58
CA GLU A 452 -24.07 0.29 -19.36
C GLU A 452 -23.76 -0.36 -18.00
N ALA A 453 -22.48 -0.49 -17.63
CA ALA A 453 -22.10 -1.01 -16.31
C ALA A 453 -22.59 -0.10 -15.16
N GLY A 454 -22.58 1.22 -15.36
CA GLY A 454 -23.04 2.19 -14.37
C GLY A 454 -24.54 2.20 -14.10
N GLN A 455 -25.37 1.80 -15.08
CA GLN A 455 -26.82 1.69 -14.86
C GLN A 455 -27.18 0.68 -13.76
N LYS A 456 -26.38 -0.38 -13.60
CA LYS A 456 -26.55 -1.37 -12.53
C LYS A 456 -26.22 -0.81 -11.13
N GLY A 457 -25.38 0.23 -11.04
CA GLY A 457 -24.89 0.81 -9.77
C GLY A 457 -25.61 2.10 -9.31
N SER A 458 -26.31 2.78 -10.22
CA SER A 458 -26.87 4.14 -10.06
C SER A 458 -28.01 4.30 -9.04
N SER A 459 -28.55 3.22 -8.48
CA SER A 459 -29.74 3.25 -7.60
C SER A 459 -29.49 3.79 -6.17
N ARG A 460 -28.30 4.30 -5.84
CA ARG A 460 -27.90 4.55 -4.43
C ARG A 460 -27.89 6.01 -3.98
N TYR A 461 -28.01 6.99 -4.88
CA TYR A 461 -27.96 8.40 -4.50
C TYR A 461 -29.37 8.93 -4.29
N THR A 462 -29.79 9.07 -3.03
CA THR A 462 -31.08 9.65 -2.68
C THR A 462 -30.97 11.17 -2.57
N GLU A 463 -31.73 11.88 -3.39
CA GLU A 463 -32.00 13.31 -3.18
C GLU A 463 -33.04 13.48 -2.07
N SER A 464 -32.71 13.22 -0.80
CA SER A 464 -33.57 13.67 0.32
C SER A 464 -32.95 13.47 1.70
N SER A 465 -32.30 14.52 2.19
CA SER A 465 -32.31 15.04 3.58
C SER A 465 -31.33 16.21 3.58
N GLY A 466 -31.67 17.36 4.18
CA GLY A 466 -30.94 18.64 3.99
C GLY A 466 -29.48 18.68 4.51
N GLY A 467 -28.89 17.55 4.85
CA GLY A 467 -27.53 17.44 5.37
C GLY A 467 -26.51 16.99 4.33
N ILE A 468 -25.27 17.39 4.56
CA ILE A 468 -24.11 17.00 3.76
C ILE A 468 -23.56 15.71 4.37
N LEU A 469 -23.29 14.71 3.53
CA LEU A 469 -22.54 13.52 3.90
C LEU A 469 -21.50 13.24 2.83
N ALA A 470 -20.24 13.13 3.23
CA ALA A 470 -19.14 12.80 2.36
C ALA A 470 -18.15 11.88 3.06
N ARG A 471 -17.50 11.00 2.29
CA ARG A 471 -16.46 10.11 2.80
C ARG A 471 -15.09 10.63 2.37
N VAL A 472 -14.23 10.87 3.34
CA VAL A 472 -12.82 11.20 3.13
C VAL A 472 -12.03 9.90 3.04
N LEU A 473 -11.34 9.69 1.92
CA LEU A 473 -10.76 8.40 1.56
C LEU A 473 -9.24 8.34 1.74
N LYS A 474 -8.56 9.45 1.42
CA LYS A 474 -7.09 9.52 1.44
C LYS A 474 -6.60 10.97 1.47
N THR A 475 -5.42 11.19 2.05
CA THR A 475 -4.66 12.44 1.93
C THR A 475 -3.61 12.33 0.82
N LEU A 476 -3.48 13.39 0.02
CA LEU A 476 -2.61 13.51 -1.14
C LEU A 476 -1.76 14.78 -1.02
N ASP A 477 -0.49 14.69 -1.42
CA ASP A 477 0.34 15.87 -1.66
C ASP A 477 0.24 16.26 -3.14
N TYR A 478 -0.27 17.47 -3.39
CA TYR A 478 -0.37 18.04 -4.72
C TYR A 478 0.48 19.30 -4.82
N GLY A 479 1.72 19.17 -5.30
CA GLY A 479 2.62 20.31 -5.51
C GLY A 479 3.09 20.99 -4.22
N GLY A 480 3.17 20.25 -3.12
CA GLY A 480 3.56 20.75 -1.79
C GLY A 480 2.40 21.21 -0.93
N GLU A 481 1.16 21.08 -1.41
CA GLU A 481 -0.06 21.38 -0.66
C GLU A 481 -0.84 20.10 -0.37
N GLU A 482 -1.36 20.01 0.85
CA GLU A 482 -2.16 18.86 1.29
C GLU A 482 -3.61 19.00 0.85
N TYR A 483 -4.06 18.01 0.08
CA TYR A 483 -5.45 17.82 -0.28
C TYR A 483 -5.95 16.47 0.25
N SER A 484 -7.26 16.37 0.46
CA SER A 484 -7.90 15.12 0.83
C SER A 484 -8.89 14.72 -0.26
N LEU A 485 -8.82 13.47 -0.69
CA LEU A 485 -9.73 12.88 -1.67
C LEU A 485 -11.07 12.56 -0.98
N VAL A 486 -12.14 13.22 -1.43
CA VAL A 486 -13.47 13.14 -0.83
C VAL A 486 -14.49 12.73 -1.86
N LYS A 487 -15.32 11.74 -1.51
CA LYS A 487 -16.52 11.37 -2.26
C LYS A 487 -17.75 11.94 -1.59
N VAL A 488 -18.50 12.79 -2.29
CA VAL A 488 -19.77 13.34 -1.80
C VAL A 488 -20.88 12.31 -2.03
N LEU A 489 -21.60 11.95 -0.98
CA LEU A 489 -22.67 10.94 -1.02
C LEU A 489 -24.05 11.58 -1.01
N SER A 490 -24.25 12.60 -0.18
CA SER A 490 -25.48 13.40 -0.13
C SER A 490 -25.19 14.87 0.18
N GLY A 491 -26.13 15.73 -0.22
CA GLY A 491 -25.99 17.18 -0.08
C GLY A 491 -24.94 17.77 -1.02
N THR A 492 -24.69 19.07 -0.83
CA THR A 492 -23.75 19.83 -1.65
C THR A 492 -22.68 20.44 -0.76
N LEU A 493 -21.42 20.09 -1.01
CA LEU A 493 -20.27 20.68 -0.35
C LEU A 493 -19.96 22.03 -1.00
N VAL A 494 -19.74 23.09 -0.21
CA VAL A 494 -19.47 24.43 -0.74
C VAL A 494 -18.13 24.93 -0.19
N ALA A 495 -17.31 25.55 -1.03
CA ALA A 495 -16.06 26.16 -0.56
C ALA A 495 -16.37 27.25 0.48
N ASN A 496 -15.53 27.37 1.52
CA ASN A 496 -15.71 28.24 2.69
C ASN A 496 -16.84 27.87 3.65
N SER A 497 -17.54 26.74 3.47
CA SER A 497 -18.51 26.26 4.45
C SER A 497 -17.82 25.59 5.65
N ASN A 498 -18.49 25.63 6.80
CA ASN A 498 -18.10 24.85 7.97
C ASN A 498 -18.72 23.45 7.89
N VAL A 499 -17.95 22.43 8.21
CA VAL A 499 -18.33 21.02 8.21
C VAL A 499 -17.76 20.34 9.44
N GLN A 500 -18.35 19.21 9.83
CA GLN A 500 -17.87 18.38 10.94
C GLN A 500 -17.14 17.15 10.38
N ILE A 501 -16.10 16.70 11.08
CA ILE A 501 -15.28 15.55 10.68
C ILE A 501 -15.18 14.57 11.84
N ILE A 502 -15.39 13.28 11.54
CA ILE A 502 -15.17 12.17 12.46
C ILE A 502 -14.14 11.24 11.82
N ASP A 503 -13.03 10.98 12.51
CA ASP A 503 -12.04 9.99 12.08
C ASP A 503 -12.64 8.59 12.11
N SER A 504 -12.35 7.77 11.11
CA SER A 504 -12.78 6.37 11.05
C SER A 504 -12.20 5.50 12.17
N ASN A 505 -11.08 5.88 12.78
CA ASN A 505 -10.45 5.13 13.88
C ASN A 505 -11.10 5.39 15.24
N ASN A 506 -11.81 6.53 15.39
CA ASN A 506 -12.57 6.80 16.61
C ASN A 506 -13.81 5.92 16.55
N GLU A 507 -13.67 4.68 17.02
CA GLU A 507 -14.79 3.82 17.35
C GLU A 507 -15.71 4.61 18.29
N VAL A 508 -16.83 5.09 17.75
CA VAL A 508 -17.98 5.38 18.59
C VAL A 508 -18.43 4.00 19.06
N THR A 509 -17.87 3.55 20.18
CA THR A 509 -18.43 2.39 20.87
C THR A 509 -19.92 2.69 21.04
N GLU A 510 -20.82 1.77 20.64
CA GLU A 510 -22.26 1.99 20.79
C GLU A 510 -22.66 2.26 22.26
N SER A 511 -21.78 1.98 23.23
CA SER A 511 -21.88 2.42 24.62
C SER A 511 -21.90 3.95 24.82
N ASP A 512 -21.28 4.72 23.93
CA ASP A 512 -21.32 6.19 23.99
C ASP A 512 -22.62 6.78 23.45
N ASN A 513 -23.38 6.03 22.63
CA ASN A 513 -24.64 6.51 22.06
C ASN A 513 -25.84 6.40 23.01
N LEU A 514 -25.69 5.73 24.17
CA LEU A 514 -26.79 5.51 25.11
C LEU A 514 -26.63 6.21 26.47
N TYR A 515 -25.42 6.71 26.83
CA TYR A 515 -25.17 7.20 28.19
C TYR A 515 -24.24 8.41 28.35
N ASN A 516 -23.91 9.19 27.32
CA ASN A 516 -23.06 10.37 27.49
C ASN A 516 -23.69 11.62 26.87
N ASP A 517 -24.71 12.16 27.53
CA ASP A 517 -25.20 13.52 27.26
C ASP A 517 -24.44 14.61 28.05
N ASP A 518 -23.54 14.26 28.98
CA ASP A 518 -22.96 15.28 29.87
C ASP A 518 -21.43 15.38 30.03
N ASP A 519 -20.54 14.40 29.73
CA ASP A 519 -19.13 14.55 30.20
C ASP A 519 -17.98 13.92 29.37
N ASN A 520 -18.04 13.83 28.02
CA ASN A 520 -16.85 13.50 27.20
C ASN A 520 -16.54 14.57 26.14
N GLU A 521 -15.46 15.32 26.35
CA GLU A 521 -14.93 16.45 25.57
C GLU A 521 -14.34 16.09 24.18
N ASP A 522 -14.92 15.17 23.42
CA ASP A 522 -14.58 15.02 21.98
C ASP A 522 -15.72 15.56 21.11
N ASP A 523 -15.87 16.87 21.18
CA ASP A 523 -16.76 17.66 20.32
C ASP A 523 -16.48 17.36 18.84
N PRO A 524 -17.50 17.19 17.99
CA PRO A 524 -17.30 17.07 16.55
C PRO A 524 -16.58 18.32 16.04
N ARG A 525 -15.34 18.12 15.57
CA ARG A 525 -14.45 19.23 15.20
C ARG A 525 -15.05 19.98 14.01
N ASN A 526 -15.49 21.21 14.24
CA ASN A 526 -15.95 22.10 13.19
C ASN A 526 -14.75 22.59 12.38
N VAL A 527 -14.73 22.28 11.09
CA VAL A 527 -13.64 22.57 10.17
C VAL A 527 -14.16 23.42 9.01
N LYS A 528 -13.39 24.43 8.62
CA LYS A 528 -13.71 25.26 7.46
C LYS A 528 -12.98 24.75 6.22
N ILE A 529 -13.75 24.46 5.17
CA ILE A 529 -13.21 24.06 3.87
C ILE A 529 -12.67 25.31 3.16
N THR A 530 -11.41 25.27 2.73
CA THR A 530 -10.78 26.43 2.07
C THR A 530 -10.96 26.40 0.56
N GLU A 531 -10.75 25.24 -0.05
CA GLU A 531 -10.81 25.03 -1.49
C GLU A 531 -11.38 23.64 -1.80
N ILE A 532 -12.15 23.56 -2.88
CA ILE A 532 -12.60 22.32 -3.50
C ILE A 532 -12.07 22.31 -4.93
N ALA A 533 -11.52 21.19 -5.39
CA ALA A 533 -10.95 21.08 -6.73
C ALA A 533 -11.21 19.71 -7.39
N LEU A 534 -11.27 19.70 -8.72
CA LEU A 534 -11.30 18.47 -9.54
C LEU A 534 -9.87 18.05 -9.92
N MET A 535 -9.64 16.75 -9.98
CA MET A 535 -8.35 16.15 -10.35
C MET A 535 -8.21 16.01 -11.86
N GLU A 536 -7.10 16.49 -12.42
CA GLU A 536 -6.82 16.43 -13.86
C GLU A 536 -5.39 15.92 -14.12
N GLY A 537 -4.94 14.96 -13.30
CA GLY A 537 -3.58 14.41 -13.33
C GLY A 537 -2.53 15.44 -12.92
N ARG A 538 -2.01 16.17 -13.92
CA ARG A 538 -0.95 17.17 -13.75
C ARG A 538 -1.44 18.56 -13.37
N TYR A 539 -2.74 18.84 -13.42
CA TYR A 539 -3.26 20.07 -12.83
C TYR A 539 -4.55 19.78 -12.04
N ILE A 540 -5.05 20.80 -11.34
CA ILE A 540 -6.33 20.78 -10.65
C ILE A 540 -7.20 21.94 -11.11
N ILE A 541 -8.52 21.75 -11.07
CA ILE A 541 -9.50 22.80 -11.40
C ILE A 541 -10.30 23.12 -10.14
N SER A 542 -10.10 24.31 -9.57
CA SER A 542 -10.88 24.78 -8.43
C SER A 542 -12.35 24.95 -8.81
N VAL A 543 -13.26 24.46 -7.96
CA VAL A 543 -14.72 24.54 -8.11
C VAL A 543 -15.36 25.14 -6.86
N GLU A 544 -16.49 25.82 -7.02
CA GLU A 544 -17.18 26.50 -5.91
C GLU A 544 -17.97 25.53 -5.03
N SER A 545 -18.53 24.48 -5.63
CA SER A 545 -19.31 23.47 -4.92
C SER A 545 -19.21 22.09 -5.58
N ALA A 546 -19.46 21.05 -4.79
CA ALA A 546 -19.47 19.66 -5.22
C ALA A 546 -20.75 18.94 -4.75
N GLY A 547 -21.47 18.35 -5.70
CA GLY A 547 -22.73 17.65 -5.44
C GLY A 547 -22.58 16.13 -5.24
N PRO A 548 -23.70 15.41 -5.00
CA PRO A 548 -23.70 13.96 -4.80
C PRO A 548 -23.09 13.21 -5.99
N GLY A 549 -22.30 12.18 -5.68
CA GLY A 549 -21.64 11.35 -6.68
C GLY A 549 -20.33 11.92 -7.21
N GLN A 550 -19.95 13.15 -6.86
CA GLN A 550 -18.66 13.72 -7.26
C GLN A 550 -17.51 13.23 -6.37
N ILE A 551 -16.35 13.04 -6.99
CA ILE A 551 -15.06 12.83 -6.32
C ILE A 551 -14.25 14.10 -6.48
N VAL A 552 -13.86 14.71 -5.36
CA VAL A 552 -13.20 16.02 -5.33
C VAL A 552 -12.02 16.02 -4.35
N LEU A 553 -11.10 16.94 -4.57
CA LEU A 553 -10.05 17.29 -3.61
C LEU A 553 -10.55 18.41 -2.70
N VAL A 554 -10.37 18.23 -1.39
CA VAL A 554 -10.75 19.22 -0.37
C VAL A 554 -9.52 19.62 0.41
N LYS A 555 -9.31 20.93 0.58
CA LYS A 555 -8.17 21.50 1.29
C LYS A 555 -8.54 21.92 2.72
N ASN A 556 -7.57 21.83 3.63
CA ASN A 556 -7.67 22.21 5.04
C ASN A 556 -8.50 21.25 5.92
N ILE A 557 -8.56 19.96 5.57
CA ILE A 557 -9.21 18.93 6.38
C ILE A 557 -8.26 17.83 6.87
N SER A 558 -7.07 17.70 6.28
CA SER A 558 -6.08 16.65 6.54
C SER A 558 -5.55 16.59 7.96
N GLN A 559 -5.67 17.67 8.74
CA GLN A 559 -5.16 17.75 10.12
C GLN A 559 -6.04 17.02 11.13
N TYR A 560 -7.31 16.78 10.79
CA TYR A 560 -8.33 16.32 11.74
C TYR A 560 -8.57 14.81 11.72
N PHE A 561 -7.89 14.07 10.84
CA PHE A 561 -7.98 12.62 10.74
C PHE A 561 -6.61 12.03 10.34
N ASP A 562 -6.45 10.73 10.60
CA ASP A 562 -5.24 10.00 10.23
C ASP A 562 -5.29 9.47 8.80
N LYS A 563 -6.22 8.55 8.50
CA LYS A 563 -6.26 7.86 7.19
C LYS A 563 -7.54 8.11 6.40
N SER A 564 -8.69 7.88 7.04
CA SER A 564 -10.01 8.07 6.46
C SER A 564 -10.95 8.69 7.48
N ALA A 565 -11.98 9.37 7.01
CA ALA A 565 -12.93 10.06 7.87
C ALA A 565 -14.31 10.17 7.24
N THR A 566 -15.30 10.48 8.06
CA THR A 566 -16.65 10.86 7.65
C THR A 566 -16.81 12.36 7.82
N LEU A 567 -17.16 13.06 6.75
CA LEU A 567 -17.44 14.49 6.73
C LEU A 567 -18.96 14.68 6.64
N TYR A 568 -19.50 15.53 7.50
CA TYR A 568 -20.93 15.81 7.49
C TYR A 568 -21.28 17.23 7.93
N SER A 569 -22.52 17.64 7.68
CA SER A 569 -23.08 18.90 8.17
C SER A 569 -24.60 18.82 8.22
N ASN A 570 -25.23 19.45 9.21
CA ASN A 570 -26.70 19.51 9.36
C ASN A 570 -27.40 18.15 9.39
N ILE A 571 -26.72 17.09 9.85
CA ILE A 571 -27.27 15.75 10.09
C ILE A 571 -27.22 15.49 11.60
N LYS A 572 -28.31 14.96 12.18
CA LYS A 572 -28.32 14.55 13.60
C LYS A 572 -27.39 13.35 13.77
N ARG A 573 -26.56 13.36 14.83
CA ARG A 573 -25.58 12.28 15.11
C ARG A 573 -26.22 10.89 15.19
N THR A 574 -27.45 10.80 15.68
CA THR A 574 -28.24 9.55 15.76
C THR A 574 -28.63 8.95 14.41
N GLU A 575 -28.62 9.74 13.34
CA GLU A 575 -29.01 9.32 11.98
C GLU A 575 -27.80 9.22 11.04
N LEU A 576 -26.58 9.43 11.56
CA LEU A 576 -25.36 9.50 10.76
C LEU A 576 -24.75 8.10 10.54
N PRO A 577 -24.60 7.63 9.30
CA PRO A 577 -23.81 6.44 9.02
C PRO A 577 -22.32 6.78 9.15
N ILE A 578 -21.67 6.27 10.19
CA ILE A 578 -20.21 6.41 10.36
C ILE A 578 -19.53 5.36 9.48
N PHE A 579 -18.62 5.80 8.61
CA PHE A 579 -17.82 4.88 7.80
C PHE A 579 -16.62 4.38 8.60
N GLY A 580 -16.56 3.06 8.80
CA GLY A 580 -15.38 2.40 9.36
C GLY A 580 -14.12 2.53 8.48
N PRO A 581 -12.96 2.12 9.01
CA PRO A 581 -11.69 2.23 8.33
C PRO A 581 -11.69 1.40 7.04
N ILE A 582 -10.88 1.84 6.06
CA ILE A 582 -10.75 1.13 4.78
C ILE A 582 -10.08 -0.23 5.02
N ASN A 583 -10.71 -1.30 4.55
CA ASN A 583 -10.13 -2.64 4.62
C ASN A 583 -9.07 -2.81 3.53
N TYR A 584 -7.81 -2.59 3.88
CA TYR A 584 -6.68 -2.78 2.97
C TYR A 584 -6.48 -4.27 2.65
N ILE A 585 -6.28 -4.58 1.36
CA ILE A 585 -6.23 -5.95 0.83
C ILE A 585 -5.03 -6.74 1.39
N ASN A 586 -3.88 -6.10 1.55
CA ASN A 586 -2.69 -6.68 2.17
C ASN A 586 -2.55 -6.17 3.62
N LYS A 587 -1.99 -6.99 4.51
CA LYS A 587 -1.55 -6.56 5.85
C LYS A 587 -0.06 -6.25 5.84
N ALA A 588 0.33 -5.19 6.56
CA ALA A 588 1.72 -4.77 6.67
C ALA A 588 2.49 -5.71 7.62
N CYS A 589 3.48 -6.42 7.08
CA CYS A 589 4.26 -7.41 7.83
C CYS A 589 5.78 -7.23 7.71
N PHE A 590 6.23 -6.41 6.76
CA PHE A 590 7.63 -6.11 6.53
C PHE A 590 8.05 -4.93 7.42
N LYS A 591 8.90 -5.19 8.41
CA LYS A 591 9.25 -4.29 9.52
C LYS A 591 10.64 -3.70 9.32
N VAL A 592 10.77 -2.39 9.45
CA VAL A 592 12.05 -1.67 9.45
C VAL A 592 12.07 -0.69 10.60
N ILE A 593 13.21 -0.60 11.28
CA ILE A 593 13.45 0.36 12.36
C ILE A 593 14.24 1.53 11.79
N ILE A 594 13.87 2.74 12.19
CA ILE A 594 14.47 3.98 11.72
C ILE A 594 14.85 4.90 12.88
N GLU A 595 15.98 5.58 12.72
CA GLU A 595 16.49 6.56 13.67
C GLU A 595 17.11 7.72 12.89
N PRO A 596 17.01 8.98 13.36
CA PRO A 596 17.76 10.06 12.76
C PRO A 596 19.25 9.85 13.06
N LEU A 597 20.13 10.16 12.10
CA LEU A 597 21.58 10.09 12.34
C LEU A 597 22.00 11.04 13.46
N VAL A 598 21.37 12.23 13.49
CA VAL A 598 21.57 13.25 14.52
C VAL A 598 20.34 13.28 15.44
N PRO A 599 20.46 12.92 16.73
CA PRO A 599 19.31 12.86 17.65
C PRO A 599 18.55 14.19 17.82
N LYS A 600 19.22 15.34 17.65
CA LYS A 600 18.58 16.67 17.71
C LYS A 600 17.52 16.88 16.62
N GLU A 601 17.57 16.12 15.53
CA GLU A 601 16.63 16.22 14.41
C GLU A 601 15.41 15.32 14.54
N LEU A 602 15.26 14.61 15.66
CA LEU A 602 14.12 13.74 15.94
C LEU A 602 12.76 14.42 15.71
N PRO A 603 12.51 15.69 16.10
CA PRO A 603 11.23 16.34 15.83
C PRO A 603 10.88 16.42 14.34
N LYS A 604 11.88 16.67 13.48
CA LYS A 604 11.68 16.70 12.01
C LYS A 604 11.30 15.32 11.48
N LEU A 605 11.90 14.27 12.03
CA LEU A 605 11.56 12.89 11.67
C LEU A 605 10.12 12.57 12.06
N LEU A 606 9.69 12.95 13.27
CA LEU A 606 8.32 12.73 13.75
C LEU A 606 7.29 13.45 12.88
N ASP A 607 7.51 14.73 12.59
CA ASP A 607 6.64 15.51 11.70
C ASP A 607 6.51 14.87 10.31
N ALA A 608 7.63 14.37 9.77
CA ALA A 608 7.65 13.69 8.49
C ALA A 608 6.96 12.31 8.54
N LEU A 609 7.11 11.56 9.64
CA LEU A 609 6.43 10.27 9.82
C LEU A 609 4.91 10.43 9.90
N VAL A 610 4.42 11.47 10.58
CA VAL A 610 2.98 11.79 10.61
C VAL A 610 2.48 12.04 9.18
N LYS A 611 3.17 12.87 8.39
CA LYS A 611 2.78 13.14 6.99
C LYS A 611 2.79 11.86 6.13
N VAL A 612 3.85 11.08 6.23
CA VAL A 612 4.03 9.85 5.45
C VAL A 612 2.97 8.80 5.82
N SER A 613 2.58 8.70 7.08
CA SER A 613 1.46 7.86 7.55
C SER A 613 0.13 8.24 6.89
N LYS A 614 -0.10 9.53 6.63
CA LYS A 614 -1.30 10.01 5.92
C LYS A 614 -1.25 9.76 4.41
N TYR A 615 -0.09 9.89 3.78
CA TYR A 615 0.07 9.73 2.33
C TYR A 615 0.14 8.27 1.87
N TYR A 616 0.53 7.35 2.74
CA TYR A 616 0.66 5.91 2.47
C TYR A 616 -0.37 5.14 3.31
N PRO A 617 -1.57 4.86 2.75
CA PRO A 617 -2.68 4.29 3.51
C PRO A 617 -2.35 2.97 4.20
N GLY A 618 -1.55 2.12 3.55
CA GLY A 618 -1.11 0.83 4.08
C GLY A 618 0.00 0.88 5.14
N LEU A 619 0.63 2.04 5.36
CA LEU A 619 1.72 2.18 6.31
C LEU A 619 1.21 2.07 7.75
N VAL A 620 1.97 1.39 8.61
CA VAL A 620 1.75 1.46 10.05
C VAL A 620 3.04 1.89 10.73
N THR A 621 2.99 3.02 11.43
CA THR A 621 4.09 3.53 12.26
C THR A 621 3.82 3.20 13.72
N LYS A 622 4.84 2.69 14.43
CA LYS A 622 4.77 2.40 15.87
C LYS A 622 6.00 2.95 16.57
N ILE A 623 5.84 3.27 17.84
CA ILE A 623 6.94 3.59 18.75
C ILE A 623 7.00 2.43 19.74
N GLU A 624 8.15 1.78 19.85
CA GLU A 624 8.39 0.75 20.87
C GLU A 624 8.85 1.38 22.18
N GLU A 625 8.75 0.65 23.30
CA GLU A 625 9.15 1.13 24.63
C GLU A 625 10.64 1.49 24.72
N SER A 626 11.47 0.89 23.86
CA SER A 626 12.87 1.24 23.67
C SER A 626 13.10 2.67 23.14
N GLY A 627 12.06 3.32 22.62
CA GLY A 627 12.13 4.60 21.92
C GLY A 627 12.43 4.47 20.43
N GLU A 628 12.57 3.25 19.91
CA GLU A 628 12.79 3.00 18.48
C GLU A 628 11.51 3.25 17.66
N HIS A 629 11.68 3.90 16.51
CA HIS A 629 10.59 4.14 15.56
C HIS A 629 10.51 3.02 14.53
N ILE A 630 9.34 2.40 14.42
CA ILE A 630 9.10 1.26 13.54
C ILE A 630 8.15 1.63 12.43
N ILE A 631 8.53 1.19 11.23
CA ILE A 631 7.74 1.29 10.02
C ILE A 631 7.38 -0.12 9.55
N LEU A 632 6.09 -0.36 9.39
CA LEU A 632 5.55 -1.58 8.80
C LEU A 632 4.98 -1.28 7.41
N GLY A 633 5.41 -2.04 6.41
CA GLY A 633 4.92 -1.98 5.04
C GLY A 633 4.60 -3.34 4.45
N PHE A 634 4.22 -3.36 3.18
CA PHE A 634 3.82 -4.58 2.48
C PHE A 634 4.95 -5.35 1.84
N GLY A 635 6.11 -4.72 1.59
CA GLY A 635 7.27 -5.34 0.98
C GLY A 635 8.36 -4.32 0.62
N GLU A 636 9.44 -4.80 0.00
CA GLU A 636 10.65 -4.01 -0.28
C GLU A 636 10.38 -2.73 -1.06
N LEU A 637 9.73 -2.83 -2.23
CA LEU A 637 9.45 -1.67 -3.06
C LEU A 637 8.58 -0.61 -2.35
N TYR A 638 7.68 -1.04 -1.44
CA TYR A 638 6.85 -0.11 -0.68
C TYR A 638 7.69 0.77 0.24
N LEU A 639 8.54 0.11 1.04
CA LEU A 639 9.38 0.80 2.01
C LEU A 639 10.49 1.60 1.33
N ASP A 640 11.01 1.13 0.21
CA ASP A 640 12.02 1.87 -0.54
C ASP A 640 11.47 3.19 -1.11
N CYS A 641 10.26 3.20 -1.69
CA CYS A 641 9.59 4.44 -2.10
C CYS A 641 9.33 5.37 -0.91
N LEU A 642 8.82 4.80 0.19
CA LEU A 642 8.51 5.51 1.42
C LEU A 642 9.74 6.16 2.06
N LEU A 643 10.85 5.43 2.17
CA LEU A 643 12.08 5.89 2.80
C LEU A 643 12.75 6.98 1.97
N TYR A 644 12.67 6.89 0.64
CA TYR A 644 13.09 7.99 -0.22
C TYR A 644 12.22 9.23 0.02
N ASP A 645 10.90 9.10 0.11
CA ASP A 645 10.02 10.26 0.37
C ASP A 645 10.29 10.87 1.75
N LEU A 646 10.47 10.03 2.76
CA LEU A 646 10.81 10.45 4.11
C LEU A 646 12.14 11.23 4.12
N ARG A 647 13.19 10.69 3.48
CA ARG A 647 14.53 11.28 3.44
C ARG A 647 14.60 12.53 2.55
N ASN A 648 14.05 12.47 1.35
CA ASN A 648 14.30 13.46 0.31
C ASN A 648 13.17 14.47 0.13
N THR A 649 11.94 14.18 0.57
CA THR A 649 10.76 15.01 0.29
C THR A 649 10.22 15.69 1.56
N TYR A 650 10.13 14.97 2.67
CA TYR A 650 9.43 15.47 3.86
C TYR A 650 10.35 15.85 5.03
N ALA A 651 11.31 15.00 5.40
CA ALA A 651 12.20 15.27 6.53
C ALA A 651 13.46 16.05 6.14
N HIS A 652 14.05 15.75 4.98
CA HIS A 652 15.35 16.30 4.54
C HIS A 652 16.47 16.07 5.56
N ILE A 653 16.52 14.88 6.15
CA ILE A 653 17.54 14.47 7.13
C ILE A 653 18.13 13.13 6.73
N GLU A 654 19.33 12.84 7.24
CA GLU A 654 19.90 11.51 7.14
C GLU A 654 19.29 10.57 8.17
N ILE A 655 18.83 9.41 7.70
CA ILE A 655 18.11 8.42 8.49
C ILE A 655 18.91 7.13 8.46
N LYS A 656 19.24 6.61 9.65
CA LYS A 656 19.80 5.29 9.87
C LYS A 656 18.65 4.27 9.86
N ILE A 657 18.85 3.19 9.12
CA ILE A 657 17.82 2.19 8.83
C ILE A 657 18.36 0.82 9.25
N SER A 658 17.55 0.03 9.95
CA SER A 658 17.90 -1.35 10.30
C SER A 658 17.78 -2.31 9.12
N ASN A 659 18.36 -3.50 9.25
CA ASN A 659 17.99 -4.60 8.36
C ASN A 659 16.49 -4.90 8.49
N PRO A 660 15.80 -5.20 7.38
CA PRO A 660 14.38 -5.52 7.42
C PRO A 660 14.15 -6.83 8.17
N VAL A 661 13.14 -6.81 9.02
CA VAL A 661 12.67 -7.92 9.85
C VAL A 661 11.17 -8.08 9.64
N THR A 662 10.55 -8.99 10.39
CA THR A 662 9.12 -9.28 10.28
C THR A 662 8.43 -9.08 11.60
N ILE A 663 7.13 -8.82 11.55
CA ILE A 663 6.27 -9.04 12.72
C ILE A 663 6.09 -10.54 12.93
N PHE A 664 5.97 -10.95 14.18
CA PHE A 664 5.60 -12.31 14.52
C PHE A 664 4.19 -12.32 15.10
N SER A 665 3.64 -13.50 15.30
CA SER A 665 2.46 -13.68 16.14
C SER A 665 2.68 -14.83 17.10
N GLU A 666 2.00 -14.80 18.22
CA GLU A 666 2.12 -15.78 19.28
C GLU A 666 0.90 -16.71 19.24
N GLY A 667 1.11 -18.01 19.42
CA GLY A 667 0.04 -19.00 19.34
C GLY A 667 0.25 -20.14 20.32
N VAL A 668 -0.64 -21.12 20.30
CA VAL A 668 -0.53 -22.37 21.07
C VAL A 668 -0.63 -23.57 20.14
N HIS A 669 0.06 -24.66 20.48
CA HIS A 669 -0.02 -25.90 19.70
C HIS A 669 -0.98 -26.93 20.30
N LYS A 670 -1.13 -26.94 21.63
CA LYS A 670 -1.98 -27.88 22.37
C LYS A 670 -2.86 -27.14 23.37
N GLU A 671 -3.79 -27.87 23.96
CA GLU A 671 -4.58 -27.36 25.08
C GLU A 671 -3.73 -27.30 26.35
N SER A 672 -3.98 -26.29 27.19
CA SER A 672 -3.32 -26.13 28.49
C SER A 672 -3.53 -27.36 29.38
N PHE A 673 -2.44 -27.89 29.96
CA PHE A 673 -2.53 -29.09 30.83
C PHE A 673 -3.23 -28.82 32.18
N THR A 674 -3.14 -27.58 32.70
CA THR A 674 -3.83 -27.15 33.92
C THR A 674 -4.27 -25.69 33.82
N ALA A 675 -5.44 -25.37 34.36
CA ALA A 675 -5.90 -24.02 34.56
C ALA A 675 -5.55 -23.55 35.98
N ILE A 676 -4.61 -22.61 36.08
CA ILE A 676 -4.07 -22.14 37.35
C ILE A 676 -4.85 -20.88 37.77
N PRO A 677 -5.44 -20.84 38.98
CA PRO A 677 -6.21 -19.69 39.43
C PRO A 677 -5.30 -18.49 39.70
N VAL A 678 -5.67 -17.33 39.17
CA VAL A 678 -5.04 -16.04 39.46
C VAL A 678 -5.85 -15.36 40.55
N GLU A 679 -5.22 -15.12 41.70
CA GLU A 679 -5.81 -14.41 42.82
C GLU A 679 -5.41 -12.93 42.83
N SER A 680 -6.30 -12.06 43.32
CA SER A 680 -5.95 -10.66 43.58
C SER A 680 -5.01 -10.54 44.78
N SER A 681 -4.31 -9.42 44.93
CA SER A 681 -3.43 -9.17 46.09
C SER A 681 -4.14 -9.35 47.44
N ASN A 682 -5.45 -9.12 47.48
CA ASN A 682 -6.29 -9.27 48.67
C ASN A 682 -6.95 -10.66 48.76
N LYS A 683 -6.73 -11.56 47.78
CA LYS A 683 -7.32 -12.90 47.65
C LYS A 683 -8.86 -12.95 47.62
N ASN A 684 -9.47 -11.81 47.28
CA ASN A 684 -10.92 -11.64 47.22
C ASN A 684 -11.49 -12.01 45.86
N ILE A 685 -10.69 -11.90 44.79
CA ILE A 685 -11.07 -12.25 43.43
C ILE A 685 -10.18 -13.40 43.00
N SER A 686 -10.76 -14.46 42.44
CA SER A 686 -10.03 -15.54 41.79
C SER A 686 -10.64 -15.83 40.42
N LEU A 687 -9.78 -16.04 39.42
CA LEU A 687 -10.22 -16.42 38.08
C LEU A 687 -9.25 -17.41 37.44
N SER A 688 -9.77 -18.34 36.64
CA SER A 688 -8.97 -19.31 35.90
C SER A 688 -9.40 -19.38 34.44
N VAL A 689 -8.40 -19.42 33.56
CA VAL A 689 -8.56 -19.46 32.12
C VAL A 689 -7.73 -20.61 31.57
N SER A 690 -8.27 -21.34 30.59
CA SER A 690 -7.52 -22.30 29.77
C SER A 690 -7.38 -21.78 28.34
N ALA A 691 -6.35 -22.26 27.63
CA ALA A 691 -6.10 -21.91 26.23
C ALA A 691 -6.01 -23.17 25.39
N LYS A 692 -6.62 -23.14 24.20
CA LYS A 692 -6.52 -24.21 23.20
C LYS A 692 -6.38 -23.64 21.79
N PRO A 693 -5.72 -24.36 20.86
CA PRO A 693 -5.59 -23.91 19.48
C PRO A 693 -6.95 -23.88 18.79
N LEU A 694 -7.16 -22.89 17.93
CA LEU A 694 -8.37 -22.80 17.13
C LEU A 694 -8.31 -23.76 15.93
N ASP A 695 -9.49 -24.26 15.51
CA ASP A 695 -9.60 -25.08 14.31
C ASP A 695 -9.08 -24.33 13.08
N TYR A 696 -8.20 -24.98 12.31
CA TYR A 696 -7.54 -24.36 11.15
C TYR A 696 -8.55 -23.82 10.11
N LYS A 697 -9.68 -24.51 9.92
CA LYS A 697 -10.74 -24.08 9.00
C LYS A 697 -11.36 -22.76 9.47
N LEU A 698 -11.76 -22.69 10.74
CA LEU A 698 -12.32 -21.48 11.35
C LEU A 698 -11.31 -20.33 11.33
N LEU A 699 -10.05 -20.60 11.66
CA LEU A 699 -8.97 -19.61 11.60
C LEU A 699 -8.80 -19.03 10.20
N ASN A 700 -8.82 -19.87 9.17
CA ASN A 700 -8.71 -19.43 7.78
C ASN A 700 -9.92 -18.57 7.36
N ASP A 701 -11.13 -18.96 7.76
CA ASP A 701 -12.36 -18.24 7.42
C ASP A 701 -12.43 -16.87 8.13
N LEU A 702 -12.01 -16.81 9.40
CA LEU A 702 -11.80 -15.57 10.16
C LEU A 702 -10.73 -14.68 9.54
N SER A 703 -9.67 -15.27 8.97
CA SER A 703 -8.55 -14.51 8.40
C SER A 703 -8.85 -13.90 7.03
N GLN A 704 -9.66 -14.57 6.20
CA GLN A 704 -9.99 -14.15 4.84
C GLN A 704 -11.19 -13.19 4.81
N ASN A 705 -11.84 -12.96 5.96
CA ASN A 705 -13.18 -12.36 6.05
C ASN A 705 -14.10 -12.96 4.96
N LYS A 706 -13.96 -14.27 4.68
CA LYS A 706 -14.63 -14.91 3.55
C LYS A 706 -16.02 -15.29 3.99
N LYS A 707 -17.03 -14.78 3.27
CA LYS A 707 -18.44 -15.14 3.31
C LYS A 707 -18.87 -15.89 4.58
N SER A 708 -19.21 -15.12 5.59
CA SER A 708 -20.55 -15.25 6.13
C SER A 708 -21.14 -13.84 6.14
N GLU A 709 -22.45 -13.74 6.02
CA GLU A 709 -23.23 -12.52 6.24
C GLU A 709 -23.14 -12.04 7.71
N ILE A 710 -21.99 -12.26 8.34
CA ILE A 710 -21.71 -12.16 9.77
C ILE A 710 -20.38 -11.44 9.86
N ASP A 711 -20.47 -10.14 10.00
CA ASP A 711 -19.34 -9.37 10.48
C ASP A 711 -19.28 -9.64 11.99
N ILE A 712 -18.50 -10.63 12.42
CA ILE A 712 -18.63 -11.24 13.76
C ILE A 712 -18.53 -10.20 14.89
N GLU A 713 -17.73 -9.15 14.72
CA GLU A 713 -17.64 -8.05 15.69
C GLU A 713 -18.93 -7.22 15.71
N ASN A 714 -19.47 -6.86 14.54
CA ASN A 714 -20.74 -6.13 14.40
C ASN A 714 -21.99 -6.99 14.71
N ASP A 715 -21.97 -8.30 14.45
CA ASP A 715 -23.05 -9.25 14.72
C ASP A 715 -23.09 -9.65 16.20
N ILE A 716 -21.95 -9.62 16.90
CA ILE A 716 -21.89 -9.74 18.36
C ILE A 716 -22.36 -8.44 19.03
N ALA A 717 -21.96 -7.29 18.51
CA ALA A 717 -22.44 -5.99 18.99
C ALA A 717 -23.96 -5.83 18.81
N THR A 718 -24.51 -6.26 17.66
CA THR A 718 -25.95 -6.22 17.36
C THR A 718 -26.77 -7.36 17.99
N GLY A 719 -26.14 -8.28 18.75
CA GLY A 719 -26.84 -9.31 19.53
C GLY A 719 -27.31 -10.54 18.75
N ASN A 720 -26.78 -10.79 17.55
CA ASN A 720 -27.14 -11.92 16.69
C ASN A 720 -26.43 -13.25 17.05
N ILE A 721 -26.23 -13.52 18.35
CA ILE A 721 -25.55 -14.71 18.89
C ILE A 721 -26.15 -16.03 18.36
N ARG A 722 -27.45 -16.05 18.04
CA ARG A 722 -28.15 -17.22 17.48
C ARG A 722 -27.62 -17.62 16.10
N LYS A 723 -27.27 -16.64 15.26
CA LYS A 723 -26.74 -16.86 13.91
C LYS A 723 -25.33 -17.44 13.98
N ILE A 724 -24.49 -16.88 14.85
CA ILE A 724 -23.12 -17.34 15.12
C ILE A 724 -23.14 -18.76 15.69
N SER A 725 -23.97 -19.02 16.72
CA SER A 725 -24.10 -20.36 17.30
C SER A 725 -24.58 -21.40 16.27
N LYS A 726 -25.44 -21.00 15.33
CA LYS A 726 -25.86 -21.90 14.24
C LYS A 726 -24.69 -22.19 13.30
N MET A 727 -23.96 -21.16 12.86
CA MET A 727 -22.78 -21.30 11.99
C MET A 727 -21.71 -22.21 12.61
N LEU A 728 -21.33 -21.95 13.88
CA LEU A 728 -20.34 -22.74 14.61
C LEU A 728 -20.72 -24.23 14.70
N ARG A 729 -22.01 -24.52 14.92
CA ARG A 729 -22.52 -25.90 14.97
C ARG A 729 -22.58 -26.57 13.59
N THR A 730 -22.98 -25.84 12.55
CA THR A 730 -23.21 -26.44 11.22
C THR A 730 -21.96 -26.59 10.38
N GLU A 731 -21.01 -25.67 10.51
CA GLU A 731 -19.84 -25.60 9.63
C GLU A 731 -18.55 -26.12 10.27
N TYR A 732 -18.48 -26.08 11.60
CA TYR A 732 -17.29 -26.40 12.39
C TYR A 732 -17.54 -27.44 13.49
N ASP A 733 -18.74 -28.02 13.55
CA ASP A 733 -19.11 -29.09 14.49
C ASP A 733 -18.91 -28.73 15.99
N TRP A 734 -19.07 -27.46 16.35
CA TRP A 734 -18.99 -27.02 17.74
C TRP A 734 -20.14 -27.55 18.60
N ASP A 735 -19.89 -27.72 19.90
CA ASP A 735 -20.93 -28.11 20.84
C ASP A 735 -22.00 -27.02 21.03
N SER A 736 -23.23 -27.42 21.37
CA SER A 736 -24.34 -26.50 21.54
C SER A 736 -24.19 -25.60 22.77
N LEU A 737 -23.45 -25.99 23.80
CA LEU A 737 -23.24 -25.17 24.98
C LEU A 737 -22.16 -24.12 24.69
N THR A 738 -20.99 -24.57 24.22
CA THR A 738 -19.85 -23.69 23.88
C THR A 738 -20.20 -22.67 22.81
N SER A 739 -20.93 -23.07 21.76
CA SER A 739 -21.32 -22.15 20.68
C SER A 739 -22.27 -21.03 21.10
N ARG A 740 -23.00 -21.18 22.22
CA ARG A 740 -23.88 -20.12 22.77
C ARG A 740 -23.15 -19.18 23.72
N ASN A 741 -22.08 -19.65 24.33
CA ASN A 741 -21.33 -18.92 25.35
C ASN A 741 -20.11 -18.20 24.77
N VAL A 742 -20.06 -17.98 23.46
CA VAL A 742 -19.01 -17.17 22.84
C VAL A 742 -19.25 -15.71 23.17
N TRP A 743 -18.27 -15.06 23.82
CA TRP A 743 -18.40 -13.67 24.29
C TRP A 743 -17.90 -12.65 23.29
N THR A 744 -16.75 -12.90 22.67
CA THR A 744 -16.12 -11.96 21.74
C THR A 744 -15.09 -12.66 20.86
N PHE A 745 -14.85 -12.07 19.68
CA PHE A 745 -13.75 -12.39 18.79
C PHE A 745 -12.86 -11.16 18.69
N HIS A 746 -11.54 -11.35 18.68
CA HIS A 746 -10.59 -10.25 18.53
C HIS A 746 -9.28 -10.75 17.94
N TYR A 747 -8.81 -10.11 16.85
CA TYR A 747 -7.61 -10.53 16.10
C TYR A 747 -7.55 -12.04 15.78
N SER A 748 -8.69 -12.65 15.41
CA SER A 748 -8.82 -14.10 15.16
C SER A 748 -8.59 -15.00 16.39
N ASN A 749 -8.79 -14.47 17.60
CA ASN A 749 -8.87 -15.22 18.85
C ASN A 749 -10.30 -15.17 19.40
N ILE A 750 -10.66 -16.15 20.23
CA ILE A 750 -12.01 -16.30 20.79
C ILE A 750 -11.95 -16.34 22.30
N LEU A 751 -12.88 -15.63 22.96
CA LEU A 751 -13.16 -15.80 24.38
C LEU A 751 -14.52 -16.49 24.57
N VAL A 752 -14.51 -17.63 25.27
CA VAL A 752 -15.68 -18.45 25.57
C VAL A 752 -15.88 -18.56 27.08
N ASP A 753 -17.13 -18.46 27.50
CA ASP A 753 -17.54 -18.78 28.87
C ASP A 753 -17.85 -20.27 28.99
N ASP A 754 -16.96 -20.99 29.66
CA ASP A 754 -17.09 -22.42 29.95
C ASP A 754 -17.21 -22.65 31.47
N THR A 755 -17.79 -21.67 32.18
CA THR A 755 -18.01 -21.75 33.62
C THR A 755 -19.20 -22.65 33.97
N LEU A 756 -19.07 -23.36 35.08
CA LEU A 756 -20.16 -24.17 35.62
C LEU A 756 -21.17 -23.27 36.37
N PRO A 757 -22.49 -23.38 36.08
CA PRO A 757 -23.51 -22.57 36.73
C PRO A 757 -23.58 -22.77 38.26
N ASP A 758 -23.17 -23.94 38.74
CA ASP A 758 -23.22 -24.30 40.16
C ASP A 758 -22.01 -23.74 40.94
N GLU A 759 -20.93 -23.39 40.25
CA GLU A 759 -19.66 -22.93 40.86
C GLU A 759 -19.46 -21.41 40.77
N THR A 760 -20.12 -20.76 39.82
CA THR A 760 -19.97 -19.32 39.52
C THR A 760 -21.32 -18.61 39.46
N ASP A 761 -21.39 -17.45 40.10
CA ASP A 761 -22.58 -16.59 40.00
C ASP A 761 -22.61 -15.87 38.65
N LYS A 762 -23.54 -16.30 37.78
CA LYS A 762 -23.70 -15.77 36.43
C LYS A 762 -24.15 -14.32 36.39
N GLU A 763 -24.89 -13.84 37.39
CA GLU A 763 -25.34 -12.44 37.43
C GLU A 763 -24.15 -11.52 37.70
N LEU A 764 -23.28 -11.91 38.64
CA LEU A 764 -22.03 -11.20 38.90
C LEU A 764 -21.07 -11.27 37.72
N LEU A 765 -20.97 -12.42 37.05
CA LEU A 765 -20.11 -12.59 35.88
C LEU A 765 -20.53 -11.66 34.73
N MET A 766 -21.83 -11.59 34.44
CA MET A 766 -22.38 -10.72 33.39
C MET A 766 -22.17 -9.23 33.71
N LYS A 767 -22.22 -8.84 34.99
CA LYS A 767 -21.93 -7.47 35.43
C LYS A 767 -20.51 -7.02 35.08
N TYR A 768 -19.53 -7.93 35.17
CA TYR A 768 -18.11 -7.63 34.91
C TYR A 768 -17.61 -8.10 33.53
N GLN A 769 -18.51 -8.55 32.66
CA GLN A 769 -18.17 -9.10 31.35
C GLN A 769 -17.34 -8.12 30.50
N GLN A 770 -17.66 -6.82 30.54
CA GLN A 770 -16.96 -5.80 29.75
C GLN A 770 -15.51 -5.62 30.20
N GLN A 771 -15.25 -5.63 31.50
CA GLN A 771 -13.88 -5.52 32.02
C GLN A 771 -13.06 -6.78 31.72
N ILE A 772 -13.69 -7.97 31.71
CA ILE A 772 -13.03 -9.20 31.26
C ILE A 772 -12.69 -9.11 29.77
N LYS A 773 -13.62 -8.65 28.93
CA LYS A 773 -13.38 -8.42 27.50
C LYS A 773 -12.22 -7.45 27.27
N GLN A 774 -12.16 -6.34 28.01
CA GLN A 774 -11.04 -5.38 27.95
C GLN A 774 -9.70 -6.00 28.34
N GLY A 775 -9.65 -6.76 29.45
CA GLY A 775 -8.45 -7.49 29.85
C GLY A 775 -7.98 -8.51 28.81
N PHE A 776 -8.92 -9.20 28.18
CA PHE A 776 -8.67 -10.11 27.06
C PHE A 776 -8.13 -9.37 25.83
N TYR A 777 -8.71 -8.24 25.44
CA TYR A 777 -8.24 -7.44 24.30
C TYR A 777 -6.79 -6.97 24.50
N TRP A 778 -6.43 -6.57 25.72
CA TRP A 778 -5.06 -6.18 26.06
C TRP A 778 -4.10 -7.38 26.03
N ALA A 779 -4.52 -8.54 26.54
CA ALA A 779 -3.71 -9.76 26.51
C ALA A 779 -3.43 -10.23 25.08
N VAL A 780 -4.42 -10.16 24.19
CA VAL A 780 -4.27 -10.55 22.78
C VAL A 780 -3.38 -9.57 22.01
N LYS A 781 -3.38 -8.29 22.39
CA LYS A 781 -2.58 -7.26 21.74
C LYS A 781 -1.08 -7.41 22.03
N GLU A 782 -0.73 -7.78 23.26
CA GLU A 782 0.64 -7.97 23.73
C GLU A 782 0.79 -9.36 24.33
N GLY A 783 1.40 -10.30 23.60
CA GLY A 783 1.62 -11.66 24.06
C GLY A 783 2.78 -11.81 25.07
N PRO A 784 2.81 -12.91 25.86
CA PRO A 784 3.80 -13.14 26.91
C PRO A 784 5.20 -13.49 26.39
N LEU A 785 5.35 -13.98 25.15
CA LEU A 785 6.66 -14.42 24.65
C LEU A 785 7.54 -13.23 24.29
N CYS A 786 7.04 -12.31 23.48
CA CYS A 786 7.80 -11.18 22.94
C CYS A 786 6.94 -9.94 22.66
N GLU A 787 5.78 -9.80 23.32
CA GLU A 787 4.85 -8.68 23.16
C GLU A 787 4.40 -8.49 21.71
N GLU A 788 4.18 -9.60 21.01
CA GLU A 788 3.55 -9.61 19.69
C GLU A 788 2.10 -10.09 19.82
N TYR A 789 1.29 -9.83 18.80
CA TYR A 789 -0.13 -10.20 18.83
C TYR A 789 -0.31 -11.72 18.97
N MET A 790 -1.28 -12.12 19.79
CA MET A 790 -1.75 -13.51 19.82
C MET A 790 -2.61 -13.81 18.59
N TYR A 791 -2.51 -15.02 18.05
CA TYR A 791 -3.26 -15.41 16.85
C TYR A 791 -3.70 -16.89 16.90
N GLY A 792 -4.99 -17.11 16.65
CA GLY A 792 -5.57 -18.45 16.52
C GLY A 792 -5.71 -19.21 17.84
N ILE A 793 -5.98 -18.51 18.94
CA ILE A 793 -6.17 -19.09 20.27
C ILE A 793 -7.64 -18.98 20.69
N GLN A 794 -8.19 -20.05 21.24
CA GLN A 794 -9.44 -20.03 21.98
C GLN A 794 -9.14 -20.05 23.49
N PHE A 795 -9.61 -19.02 24.19
CA PHE A 795 -9.56 -18.92 25.64
C PHE A 795 -10.91 -19.33 26.23
N ASN A 796 -10.90 -20.26 27.18
CA ASN A 796 -12.09 -20.67 27.91
C ASN A 796 -11.97 -20.17 29.36
N LEU A 797 -12.93 -19.37 29.79
CA LEU A 797 -13.07 -18.99 31.19
C LEU A 797 -13.70 -20.14 31.95
N LEU A 798 -12.98 -20.71 32.92
CA LEU A 798 -13.42 -21.91 33.64
C LEU A 798 -14.01 -21.59 35.01
N ASN A 799 -13.42 -20.63 35.73
CA ASN A 799 -13.89 -20.22 37.04
C ASN A 799 -13.74 -18.70 37.24
N PHE A 800 -14.70 -18.11 37.95
CA PHE A 800 -14.69 -16.72 38.38
C PHE A 800 -15.43 -16.60 39.72
N GLN A 801 -14.71 -16.23 40.78
CA GLN A 801 -15.26 -16.09 42.13
C GLN A 801 -14.87 -14.76 42.75
N ILE A 802 -15.83 -14.14 43.45
CA ILE A 802 -15.64 -12.95 44.27
C ILE A 802 -16.15 -13.30 45.67
N LYS A 803 -15.26 -13.28 46.67
CA LYS A 803 -15.59 -13.65 48.06
C LYS A 803 -16.42 -12.57 48.77
N ASP A 804 -16.05 -11.30 48.62
CA ASP A 804 -16.71 -10.15 49.28
C ASP A 804 -16.97 -9.00 48.29
N VAL A 805 -18.23 -8.82 47.89
CA VAL A 805 -18.63 -7.78 46.90
C VAL A 805 -18.63 -6.37 47.50
N GLU A 806 -18.91 -6.22 48.80
CA GLU A 806 -19.11 -4.92 49.46
C GLU A 806 -17.80 -4.21 49.88
N GLN A 807 -16.71 -4.96 50.07
CA GLN A 807 -15.44 -4.41 50.57
C GLN A 807 -14.48 -3.96 49.46
N VAL A 808 -14.71 -4.40 48.21
CA VAL A 808 -13.78 -4.13 47.10
C VAL A 808 -14.27 -2.91 46.31
N LYS A 809 -13.73 -1.73 46.63
CA LYS A 809 -13.82 -0.57 45.72
C LYS A 809 -12.94 -0.83 44.49
N ASN A 810 -13.43 -0.48 43.30
CA ASN A 810 -12.71 -0.57 42.02
C ASN A 810 -12.39 -1.99 41.49
N ILE A 811 -13.28 -2.98 41.70
CA ILE A 811 -13.17 -4.36 41.16
C ILE A 811 -12.80 -4.37 39.67
N GLY A 812 -13.44 -3.52 38.86
CA GLY A 812 -13.20 -3.45 37.42
C GLY A 812 -11.74 -3.15 37.04
N SER A 813 -11.08 -2.24 37.78
CA SER A 813 -9.68 -1.86 37.52
C SER A 813 -8.68 -2.96 37.89
N GLN A 814 -8.99 -3.76 38.91
CA GLN A 814 -8.15 -4.90 39.32
C GLN A 814 -8.33 -6.09 38.39
N LEU A 815 -9.52 -6.25 37.81
CA LEU A 815 -9.87 -7.40 36.98
C LEU A 815 -9.12 -7.40 35.64
N ILE A 816 -8.97 -6.24 34.99
CA ILE A 816 -8.28 -6.11 33.69
C ILE A 816 -6.86 -6.71 33.71
N PRO A 817 -5.94 -6.31 34.62
CA PRO A 817 -4.61 -6.89 34.68
C PRO A 817 -4.61 -8.36 35.14
N MET A 818 -5.58 -8.78 35.97
CA MET A 818 -5.70 -10.19 36.38
C MET A 818 -6.08 -11.10 35.21
N VAL A 819 -7.05 -10.67 34.38
CA VAL A 819 -7.45 -11.41 33.17
C VAL A 819 -6.28 -11.49 32.20
N ARG A 820 -5.53 -10.39 32.00
CA ARG A 820 -4.31 -10.40 31.20
C ARG A 820 -3.30 -11.43 31.69
N LYS A 821 -3.02 -11.45 33.00
CA LYS A 821 -2.12 -12.42 33.64
C LYS A 821 -2.62 -13.86 33.49
N ALA A 822 -3.93 -14.10 33.62
CA ALA A 822 -4.51 -15.44 33.46
C ALA A 822 -4.40 -15.95 32.02
N CYS A 823 -4.63 -15.10 31.02
CA CYS A 823 -4.41 -15.45 29.61
C CYS A 823 -2.94 -15.82 29.34
N TYR A 824 -1.98 -15.10 29.94
CA TYR A 824 -0.56 -15.43 29.82
C TYR A 824 -0.22 -16.79 30.42
N ILE A 825 -0.73 -17.07 31.62
CA ILE A 825 -0.52 -18.38 32.26
C ILE A 825 -1.14 -19.49 31.42
N ALA A 826 -2.38 -19.30 30.95
CA ALA A 826 -3.09 -20.25 30.11
C ALA A 826 -2.33 -20.57 28.81
N MET A 827 -1.73 -19.55 28.18
CA MET A 827 -0.93 -19.74 26.97
C MET A 827 0.40 -20.45 27.27
N MET A 828 1.08 -20.08 28.36
CA MET A 828 2.37 -20.66 28.72
C MET A 828 2.24 -22.13 29.17
N THR A 829 1.08 -22.56 29.67
CA THR A 829 0.79 -23.98 29.96
C THR A 829 0.28 -24.76 28.74
N ALA A 830 0.08 -24.12 27.59
CA ALA A 830 -0.52 -24.68 26.37
C ALA A 830 0.48 -24.91 25.21
N GLU A 831 1.75 -25.21 25.53
CA GLU A 831 2.85 -25.32 24.55
C GLU A 831 2.90 -24.10 23.60
N PRO A 832 3.41 -22.95 24.09
CA PRO A 832 3.41 -21.72 23.33
C PRO A 832 4.30 -21.84 22.08
N ILE A 833 3.86 -21.24 20.98
CA ILE A 833 4.58 -21.22 19.71
C ILE A 833 4.67 -19.82 19.14
N ILE A 834 5.71 -19.58 18.36
CA ILE A 834 5.86 -18.36 17.56
C ILE A 834 5.49 -18.65 16.11
N LEU A 835 4.75 -17.72 15.49
CA LEU A 835 4.24 -17.80 14.13
C LEU A 835 4.94 -16.75 13.26
N GLU A 836 5.46 -17.17 12.12
CA GLU A 836 6.02 -16.30 11.09
C GLU A 836 5.01 -16.06 9.96
N PRO A 837 4.96 -14.86 9.38
CA PRO A 837 4.13 -14.57 8.23
C PRO A 837 4.74 -15.19 6.97
N ILE A 838 3.88 -15.72 6.10
CA ILE A 838 4.27 -16.36 4.83
C ILE A 838 3.71 -15.56 3.65
N TYR A 839 4.58 -14.99 2.83
CA TYR A 839 4.19 -14.44 1.54
C TYR A 839 3.78 -15.54 0.59
N GLU A 840 2.73 -15.27 -0.17
CA GLU A 840 2.48 -15.95 -1.42
C GLU A 840 3.27 -15.24 -2.52
N ILE A 841 3.96 -16.01 -3.35
CA ILE A 841 4.78 -15.49 -4.45
C ILE A 841 4.20 -16.00 -5.76
N SER A 842 3.85 -15.08 -6.65
CA SER A 842 3.49 -15.40 -8.04
C SER A 842 4.64 -15.02 -8.96
N ILE A 843 5.11 -15.97 -9.76
CA ILE A 843 6.24 -15.80 -10.67
C ILE A 843 5.78 -16.06 -12.09
N ILE A 844 5.94 -15.08 -12.96
CA ILE A 844 5.79 -15.25 -14.40
C ILE A 844 7.18 -15.45 -14.99
N ILE A 845 7.43 -16.62 -15.55
CA ILE A 845 8.76 -17.04 -16.03
C ILE A 845 8.64 -17.77 -17.36
N LYS A 846 9.67 -17.66 -18.21
CA LYS A 846 9.80 -18.52 -19.39
C LYS A 846 9.92 -19.98 -18.96
N THR A 847 9.19 -20.88 -19.63
CA THR A 847 9.12 -22.30 -19.25
C THR A 847 10.49 -22.99 -19.15
N GLN A 848 11.48 -22.54 -19.94
CA GLN A 848 12.85 -23.08 -19.93
C GLN A 848 13.66 -22.70 -18.67
N LEU A 849 13.27 -21.64 -17.96
CA LEU A 849 14.01 -21.08 -16.83
C LEU A 849 13.46 -21.52 -15.47
N ILE A 850 12.41 -22.35 -15.44
CA ILE A 850 11.80 -22.88 -14.21
C ILE A 850 12.82 -23.53 -13.25
N PRO A 851 13.81 -24.34 -13.72
CA PRO A 851 14.77 -24.96 -12.81
C PRO A 851 15.59 -23.97 -11.98
N ILE A 852 15.86 -22.76 -12.52
CA ILE A 852 16.57 -21.70 -11.81
C ILE A 852 15.73 -21.18 -10.64
N ALA A 853 14.41 -21.06 -10.84
CA ALA A 853 13.49 -20.67 -9.77
C ALA A 853 13.42 -21.75 -8.69
N GLU A 854 13.38 -23.03 -9.07
CA GLU A 854 13.40 -24.16 -8.11
C GLU A 854 14.67 -24.15 -7.25
N GLU A 855 15.85 -23.92 -7.87
CA GLU A 855 17.12 -23.82 -7.13
C GLU A 855 17.12 -22.65 -6.12
N LEU A 856 16.59 -21.49 -6.50
CA LEU A 856 16.47 -20.33 -5.60
C LEU A 856 15.52 -20.59 -4.43
N PHE A 857 14.42 -21.32 -4.66
CA PHE A 857 13.52 -21.72 -3.57
C PHE A 857 14.19 -22.71 -2.63
N CYS A 858 14.99 -23.66 -3.14
CA CYS A 858 15.73 -24.59 -2.29
C CYS A 858 16.76 -23.89 -1.40
N LYS A 859 17.31 -22.75 -1.82
CA LYS A 859 18.25 -21.94 -1.02
C LYS A 859 17.58 -21.20 0.14
N ARG A 860 16.27 -20.96 0.07
CA ARG A 860 15.53 -20.13 1.05
C ARG A 860 14.70 -21.01 1.99
N ARG A 861 14.81 -20.82 3.30
CA ARG A 861 14.21 -21.73 4.29
C ARG A 861 12.70 -21.79 4.12
N GLY A 862 12.18 -23.01 3.99
CA GLY A 862 10.74 -23.26 4.00
C GLY A 862 9.99 -22.61 2.84
N ALA A 863 10.69 -22.16 1.80
CA ALA A 863 10.10 -21.74 0.55
C ALA A 863 9.66 -22.98 -0.23
N LYS A 864 8.43 -22.97 -0.75
CA LYS A 864 7.86 -24.10 -1.51
C LYS A 864 7.07 -23.59 -2.70
N ILE A 865 7.26 -24.22 -3.85
CA ILE A 865 6.40 -24.03 -5.02
C ILE A 865 5.18 -24.94 -4.83
N LEU A 866 3.99 -24.37 -4.94
CA LEU A 866 2.72 -25.08 -4.76
C LEU A 866 2.16 -25.56 -6.09
N THR A 867 2.10 -24.66 -7.06
CA THR A 867 1.53 -24.95 -8.38
C THR A 867 2.41 -24.37 -9.47
N SER A 868 2.48 -25.10 -10.58
CA SER A 868 3.12 -24.67 -11.82
C SER A 868 2.10 -24.80 -12.94
N ARG A 869 1.69 -23.66 -13.50
CA ARG A 869 0.66 -23.57 -14.53
C ARG A 869 1.26 -23.00 -15.81
N LYS A 870 1.16 -23.74 -16.90
CA LYS A 870 1.52 -23.22 -18.23
C LYS A 870 0.45 -22.23 -18.69
N ILE A 871 0.89 -21.05 -19.15
CA ILE A 871 -0.03 -20.05 -19.70
C ILE A 871 -0.30 -20.42 -21.16
N GLY A 872 -1.53 -20.87 -21.44
CA GLY A 872 -1.93 -21.36 -22.77
C GLY A 872 -1.62 -20.35 -23.88
N GLY A 873 -1.09 -20.81 -25.02
CA GLY A 873 -0.74 -19.95 -26.16
C GLY A 873 0.45 -19.00 -25.92
N SER A 874 1.25 -19.19 -24.86
CA SER A 874 2.46 -18.41 -24.60
C SER A 874 3.63 -19.32 -24.17
N PRO A 875 4.90 -18.90 -24.32
CA PRO A 875 6.05 -19.63 -23.78
C PRO A 875 6.24 -19.43 -22.25
N LEU A 876 5.35 -18.68 -21.61
CA LEU A 876 5.40 -18.34 -20.19
C LEU A 876 4.66 -19.38 -19.35
N SER A 877 5.11 -19.52 -18.11
CA SER A 877 4.46 -20.29 -17.06
C SER A 877 4.32 -19.41 -15.82
N GLU A 878 3.20 -19.58 -15.11
CA GLU A 878 2.95 -19.00 -13.80
C GLU A 878 3.33 -20.05 -12.74
N LEU A 879 4.30 -19.73 -11.88
CA LEU A 879 4.62 -20.51 -10.68
C LEU A 879 4.03 -19.79 -9.48
N VAL A 880 3.22 -20.48 -8.67
CA VAL A 880 2.72 -19.96 -7.40
C VAL A 880 3.39 -20.73 -6.28
N GLY A 881 3.99 -19.99 -5.34
CA GLY A 881 4.69 -20.55 -4.20
C GLY A 881 4.39 -19.80 -2.91
N ARG A 882 5.04 -20.25 -1.84
CA ARG A 882 5.02 -19.63 -0.52
C ARG A 882 6.42 -19.48 0.01
N ILE A 883 6.72 -18.35 0.64
CA ILE A 883 8.02 -18.04 1.23
C ILE A 883 7.85 -17.25 2.53
N PRO A 884 8.59 -17.57 3.61
CA PRO A 884 8.59 -16.72 4.80
C PRO A 884 9.03 -15.31 4.48
N VAL A 885 8.39 -14.31 5.08
CA VAL A 885 8.71 -12.90 4.80
C VAL A 885 10.17 -12.59 5.16
N ILE A 886 10.72 -13.18 6.23
CA ILE A 886 12.13 -12.98 6.60
C ILE A 886 13.10 -13.57 5.56
N GLU A 887 12.67 -14.62 4.87
CA GLU A 887 13.43 -15.28 3.80
C GLU A 887 13.10 -14.69 2.43
N SER A 888 12.20 -13.70 2.31
CA SER A 888 11.85 -13.11 1.01
C SER A 888 12.79 -11.97 0.61
N ILE A 889 13.64 -11.50 1.53
CA ILE A 889 14.52 -10.35 1.33
C ILE A 889 15.44 -10.59 0.12
N GLY A 890 15.38 -9.72 -0.88
CA GLY A 890 16.16 -9.78 -2.12
C GLY A 890 15.68 -10.85 -3.12
N MET A 891 14.56 -11.53 -2.88
CA MET A 891 14.08 -12.62 -3.75
C MET A 891 13.78 -12.14 -5.18
N GLU A 892 13.18 -10.94 -5.32
CA GLU A 892 12.90 -10.36 -6.63
C GLU A 892 14.18 -10.08 -7.42
N THR A 893 15.17 -9.47 -6.76
CA THR A 893 16.46 -9.14 -7.33
C THR A 893 17.23 -10.39 -7.76
N ASP A 894 17.33 -11.39 -6.88
CA ASP A 894 18.02 -12.65 -7.17
C ASP A 894 17.40 -13.39 -8.36
N LEU A 895 16.07 -13.46 -8.39
CA LEU A 895 15.34 -14.12 -9.47
C LEU A 895 15.55 -13.38 -10.79
N ARG A 896 15.45 -12.04 -10.78
CA ARG A 896 15.63 -11.21 -11.98
C ARG A 896 17.06 -11.30 -12.51
N LEU A 897 18.08 -11.27 -11.64
CA LEU A 897 19.48 -11.40 -12.04
C LEU A 897 19.79 -12.81 -12.58
N SER A 898 19.38 -13.85 -11.86
CA SER A 898 19.64 -15.25 -12.25
C SER A 898 18.96 -15.63 -13.57
N THR A 899 17.81 -15.01 -13.87
CA THR A 899 17.07 -15.24 -15.12
C THR A 899 17.37 -14.21 -16.21
N ARG A 900 18.28 -13.26 -15.97
CA ARG A 900 18.60 -12.13 -16.88
C ARG A 900 17.35 -11.34 -17.32
N GLY A 901 16.43 -11.11 -16.38
CA GLY A 901 15.15 -10.46 -16.63
C GLY A 901 14.09 -11.35 -17.30
N GLY A 902 14.35 -12.65 -17.44
CA GLY A 902 13.41 -13.62 -18.00
C GLY A 902 12.30 -14.07 -17.06
N ALA A 903 12.31 -13.60 -15.82
CA ALA A 903 11.29 -13.83 -14.81
C ALA A 903 10.95 -12.54 -14.06
N GLN A 904 9.71 -12.46 -13.61
CA GLN A 904 9.22 -11.43 -12.71
C GLN A 904 8.42 -12.11 -11.60
N CYS A 905 8.58 -11.64 -10.36
CA CYS A 905 7.78 -12.12 -9.24
C CYS A 905 7.05 -11.00 -8.52
N GLN A 906 5.98 -11.35 -7.82
CA GLN A 906 5.24 -10.46 -6.93
C GLN A 906 4.98 -11.20 -5.62
N LEU A 907 5.28 -10.54 -4.51
CA LEU A 907 5.12 -11.04 -3.13
C LEU A 907 3.89 -10.40 -2.51
N GLN A 908 3.06 -11.18 -1.81
CA GLN A 908 1.78 -10.70 -1.28
C GLN A 908 1.35 -11.40 0.01
N PHE A 909 0.63 -10.68 0.88
CA PHE A 909 0.16 -11.16 2.19
C PHE A 909 -1.35 -10.95 2.41
N TRP A 910 -2.16 -11.04 1.36
CA TRP A 910 -3.62 -10.85 1.45
C TRP A 910 -4.39 -12.05 2.04
N ASN A 911 -3.75 -13.22 2.15
CA ASN A 911 -4.37 -14.43 2.70
C ASN A 911 -4.06 -14.62 4.20
N ASN A 912 -3.32 -13.68 4.81
CA ASN A 912 -2.96 -13.69 6.23
C ASN A 912 -2.43 -15.06 6.72
N ASN A 913 -1.56 -15.69 5.92
CA ASN A 913 -1.06 -17.03 6.19
C ASN A 913 0.07 -17.00 7.22
N TRP A 914 -0.21 -17.53 8.41
CA TRP A 914 0.79 -17.69 9.48
C TRP A 914 1.25 -19.13 9.58
N ARG A 915 2.55 -19.34 9.82
CA ARG A 915 3.14 -20.68 9.97
C ARG A 915 3.91 -20.76 11.27
N ARG A 916 3.79 -21.89 11.96
CA ARG A 916 4.64 -22.22 13.11
C ARG A 916 6.11 -22.19 12.71
N VAL A 917 6.89 -21.42 13.46
CA VAL A 917 8.34 -21.46 13.38
C VAL A 917 8.85 -22.78 13.96
N PRO A 918 9.76 -23.48 13.28
CA PRO A 918 10.33 -24.72 13.78
C PRO A 918 11.14 -24.51 15.07
N GLY A 919 11.10 -25.53 15.93
CA GLY A 919 11.72 -25.50 17.24
C GLY A 919 10.76 -25.33 18.40
N ASP A 920 11.30 -25.43 19.61
CA ASP A 920 10.63 -25.04 20.85
C ASP A 920 11.06 -23.62 21.23
N VAL A 921 10.12 -22.82 21.72
CA VAL A 921 10.36 -21.46 22.17
C VAL A 921 10.86 -21.41 23.61
N LEU A 922 10.52 -22.41 24.42
CA LEU A 922 10.86 -22.47 25.84
C LEU A 922 12.20 -23.18 26.11
N ASP A 923 12.77 -23.86 25.13
CA ASP A 923 14.06 -24.54 25.24
C ASP A 923 15.21 -23.55 25.53
N GLU A 924 15.76 -23.63 26.74
CA GLU A 924 16.86 -22.80 27.21
C GLU A 924 18.23 -23.29 26.70
N ASP A 925 18.34 -24.57 26.35
CA ASP A 925 19.56 -25.23 25.88
C ASP A 925 19.76 -25.07 24.36
N ALA A 926 18.82 -24.43 23.68
CA ALA A 926 18.85 -24.19 22.24
C ALA A 926 20.10 -23.38 21.82
N ILE A 927 20.81 -23.88 20.81
CA ILE A 927 22.05 -23.28 20.32
C ILE A 927 21.72 -22.05 19.45
N ILE A 928 22.13 -20.86 19.91
CA ILE A 928 21.96 -19.60 19.18
C ILE A 928 23.35 -19.01 18.83
N PRO A 929 23.88 -19.29 17.62
CA PRO A 929 25.13 -18.70 17.16
C PRO A 929 25.03 -17.17 17.06
N LYS A 930 26.07 -16.45 17.49
CA LYS A 930 26.05 -14.97 17.48
C LYS A 930 26.06 -14.35 16.08
N LEU A 931 26.81 -14.93 15.15
CA LEU A 931 27.06 -14.37 13.80
C LEU A 931 26.58 -15.26 12.65
N LYS A 932 26.14 -16.48 12.95
CA LYS A 932 25.64 -17.43 11.95
C LYS A 932 24.12 -17.58 12.10
N PRO A 933 23.40 -17.93 11.02
CA PRO A 933 21.99 -18.27 11.13
C PRO A 933 21.82 -19.46 12.10
N ALA A 934 20.79 -19.39 12.93
CA ALA A 934 20.45 -20.45 13.86
C ALA A 934 20.08 -21.75 13.10
N PRO A 935 20.37 -22.93 13.69
CA PRO A 935 19.91 -24.19 13.13
C PRO A 935 18.38 -24.26 13.14
N TYR A 936 17.83 -25.13 12.29
CA TYR A 936 16.38 -25.25 12.07
C TYR A 936 15.59 -25.49 13.37
N GLU A 937 16.13 -26.27 14.31
CA GLU A 937 15.47 -26.64 15.58
C GLU A 937 15.52 -25.53 16.64
N SER A 938 16.44 -24.56 16.53
CA SER A 938 16.61 -23.48 17.52
C SER A 938 16.04 -22.14 17.04
N LEU A 939 15.34 -22.14 15.89
CA LEU A 939 14.94 -20.93 15.19
C LEU A 939 13.85 -20.15 15.94
N SER A 940 12.88 -20.85 16.53
CA SER A 940 11.85 -20.29 17.40
C SER A 940 12.46 -19.51 18.56
N ARG A 941 13.41 -20.12 19.27
CA ARG A 941 14.11 -19.49 20.40
C ARG A 941 14.94 -18.30 19.94
N ASP A 942 15.68 -18.42 18.83
CA ASP A 942 16.48 -17.33 18.28
C ASP A 942 15.61 -16.09 17.97
N PHE A 943 14.47 -16.28 17.30
CA PHE A 943 13.57 -15.18 16.95
C PHE A 943 12.95 -14.51 18.18
N VAL A 944 12.50 -15.28 19.17
CA VAL A 944 11.94 -14.72 20.40
C VAL A 944 13.00 -13.98 21.20
N MET A 945 14.18 -14.57 21.40
CA MET A 945 15.25 -13.92 22.17
C MET A 945 15.74 -12.63 21.50
N LYS A 946 15.94 -12.63 20.17
CA LYS A 946 16.31 -11.41 19.43
C LYS A 946 15.24 -10.34 19.50
N THR A 947 13.97 -10.72 19.41
CA THR A 947 12.84 -9.76 19.49
C THR A 947 12.72 -9.17 20.89
N ARG A 948 12.82 -10.00 21.95
CA ARG A 948 12.82 -9.54 23.35
C ARG A 948 13.97 -8.58 23.65
N ARG A 949 15.19 -8.91 23.19
CA ARG A 949 16.37 -8.05 23.36
C ARG A 949 16.20 -6.69 22.70
N ARG A 950 15.61 -6.65 21.50
CA ARG A 950 15.31 -5.39 20.79
C ARG A 950 14.29 -4.53 21.53
N LYS A 951 13.22 -5.15 22.05
CA LYS A 951 12.19 -4.46 22.84
C LYS A 951 12.65 -4.06 24.24
N GLY A 952 13.83 -4.48 24.70
CA GLY A 952 14.32 -4.19 26.04
C GLY A 952 13.67 -5.03 27.16
N LEU A 953 13.05 -6.17 26.82
CA LEU A 953 12.32 -7.03 27.79
C LEU A 953 13.22 -7.98 28.61
N SER A 954 14.53 -7.92 28.41
CA SER A 954 15.52 -8.74 29.12
C SER A 954 16.20 -7.92 30.22
N ASN A 955 16.11 -8.40 31.47
CA ASN A 955 16.58 -7.68 32.65
C ASN A 955 18.13 -7.57 32.71
N ASP A 956 18.87 -8.57 32.19
CA ASP A 956 20.34 -8.67 32.32
C ASP A 956 21.11 -8.33 31.01
N GLY A 957 20.52 -7.52 30.13
CA GLY A 957 21.21 -6.95 28.96
C GLY A 957 21.41 -7.90 27.76
N PHE A 958 22.24 -7.49 26.79
CA PHE A 958 22.37 -8.14 25.46
C PHE A 958 22.85 -9.60 25.48
N MET A 959 23.42 -10.07 26.58
CA MET A 959 24.03 -11.41 26.70
C MET A 959 23.22 -12.41 27.54
N SER A 960 22.13 -12.00 28.19
CA SER A 960 21.37 -12.92 29.03
C SER A 960 20.47 -13.86 28.20
N ASN A 961 20.33 -15.10 28.68
CA ASN A 961 19.43 -16.11 28.12
C ASN A 961 18.04 -16.08 28.81
N ASP A 962 17.69 -14.96 29.45
CA ASP A 962 16.45 -14.79 30.21
C ASP A 962 15.23 -14.76 29.27
N GLY A 963 14.76 -15.95 28.95
CA GLY A 963 13.61 -16.16 28.09
C GLY A 963 12.28 -15.81 28.76
N PRO A 964 11.18 -15.93 28.00
CA PRO A 964 9.86 -16.01 28.60
C PRO A 964 9.77 -17.29 29.44
N SER A 965 9.34 -17.17 30.70
CA SER A 965 9.20 -18.31 31.59
C SER A 965 7.93 -18.19 32.43
N LEU A 966 7.32 -19.33 32.72
CA LEU A 966 6.10 -19.40 33.52
C LEU A 966 6.31 -18.87 34.95
N SER A 967 7.54 -18.96 35.45
CA SER A 967 7.96 -18.47 36.77
C SER A 967 7.66 -16.99 37.02
N LYS A 968 7.58 -16.16 35.96
CA LYS A 968 7.28 -14.72 36.09
C LYS A 968 5.82 -14.45 36.49
N TYR A 969 4.92 -15.40 36.25
CA TYR A 969 3.49 -15.20 36.43
C TYR A 969 2.90 -16.02 37.59
N ILE A 970 3.61 -17.04 38.07
CA ILE A 970 3.09 -17.98 39.07
C ILE A 970 3.86 -17.87 40.38
N ASP A 971 3.20 -18.19 41.49
CA ASP A 971 3.83 -18.30 42.80
C ASP A 971 4.99 -19.33 42.78
N PRO A 972 6.15 -19.01 43.37
CA PRO A 972 7.33 -19.89 43.34
C PRO A 972 7.07 -21.31 43.85
N GLU A 973 6.25 -21.46 44.90
CA GLU A 973 5.90 -22.77 45.47
C GLU A 973 5.13 -23.65 44.48
N LEU A 974 4.17 -23.07 43.75
CA LEU A 974 3.41 -23.80 42.74
C LEU A 974 4.30 -24.15 41.54
N PHE A 975 5.22 -23.26 41.16
CA PHE A 975 6.18 -23.53 40.10
C PHE A 975 7.10 -24.72 40.44
N GLU A 976 7.59 -24.81 41.69
CA GLU A 976 8.37 -25.96 42.15
C GLU A 976 7.56 -27.27 42.10
N GLN A 977 6.29 -27.24 42.49
CA GLN A 977 5.40 -28.41 42.39
C GLN A 977 5.21 -28.86 40.94
N LEU A 978 5.03 -27.93 40.00
CA LEU A 978 4.91 -28.24 38.59
C LEU A 978 6.19 -28.87 38.02
N LYS A 979 7.36 -28.38 38.46
CA LYS A 979 8.67 -28.93 38.11
C LYS A 979 8.84 -30.36 38.66
N LEU A 980 8.43 -30.61 39.91
CA LEU A 980 8.45 -31.95 40.50
C LEU A 980 7.54 -32.94 39.75
N ASN A 981 6.45 -32.44 39.16
CA ASN A 981 5.52 -33.22 38.36
C ASN A 981 5.95 -33.40 36.89
N ASN A 982 7.13 -32.91 36.49
CA ASN A 982 7.63 -32.91 35.10
C ASN A 982 6.64 -32.26 34.10
N LEU A 983 5.90 -31.25 34.54
CA LEU A 983 4.97 -30.50 33.68
C LEU A 983 5.61 -29.22 33.11
N VAL A 984 6.75 -28.78 33.67
CA VAL A 984 7.49 -27.56 33.32
C VAL A 984 8.97 -27.83 33.31
#